data_AF-A0A8H7IN79-F1
#
_entry.id   AF-A0A8H7IN79-F1
#
_cell.length_a   1.000
_cell.length_b   1.000
_cell.length_c   1.000
_cell.angle_alpha   90.00
_cell.angle_beta   90.00
_cell.angle_gamma   90.00
#
_symmetry.space_group_name_H-M   'P 1'
#
loop_
_entity.id
_entity.type
_entity.pdbx_description
1 polymer ?
#
loop_
_entity_poly.entity_id
_entity_poly.type
_entity_poly.pdbx_seq_one_letter_code
_entity_poly.pdbx_strand_id
1 'polypeptide(L)'
;MDATPLHAPLPVALRNPVGSSITIEYEDGLKGRLCLDLSPHDYLVKLGFEALARVVPANEGWRIRKSWLEKRWGENPDVDKTEFECFGEAVCEVFLGDNAGKREISSHSNAWELLSSTRTHTRMRDETIFTAAGLALPEPDPATSRSFDAVVQTQPGATSPYLAPAMLALHLAAQTLATDVTKMDRLAEIGALVLKLARRVRPDYVDYWSRVCCDAPEAWRGCVGNESHLFDERLIAPPDILSHLYTLLSVPHGRNSFPRLSELARTFQLTPALEYGKLDPTERVHLWNDVFNVLCDPAVGDQRARAVAAVGLLSESENVVVAIARLPLGMSAEGYTLIERRDLAHMRSGKASGFTFGGEYEHRARMDTNDDARPTTSELSREAKTIAQGQTRELSGTDLGLKGFTDVRFGMDRRLYEIERMLNSSRMAIVKLKERPELSEHDQATENQQVAFFLAERTFSLAFGRGAYTFGSVPTVMTDVYTIPKIELSVKIYPQNVTITLEPNRIPPDCKQYAEFHNGVAAALRISPSSGSIDSSWIAFNRPNELTAEHAGFLYGLGLTGHLRSMVTWHTFRYLTPKHELTSMGVLLGLAAAHMGSGDKATTKLLCVHIPALLPPRAAELNIPHATQTAAVSGIGLLFLGTRHRRMAEVMLGEIGRNTDGTDAEAYSASSALAFGMIMVGTVYIQGEPPGAPGDKPSFDVNITSPAATIALALMYLRTGREDIAQLLELPVPQWP
;
A
#
# COMPACT_ATOMS: atom_id res chain seq x y z
N MET A 1 57.69 3.29 -40.32
CA MET A 1 57.41 4.20 -41.45
C MET A 1 57.40 5.59 -40.88
N ASP A 2 58.48 6.33 -41.08
CA ASP A 2 58.60 7.73 -40.72
C ASP A 2 57.62 8.53 -41.60
N ALA A 3 56.55 9.03 -40.98
CA ALA A 3 55.74 10.09 -41.53
C ALA A 3 56.19 11.38 -40.86
N THR A 4 56.96 12.18 -41.60
CA THR A 4 57.20 13.59 -41.32
C THR A 4 55.87 14.30 -41.06
N PRO A 5 55.74 15.14 -40.01
CA PRO A 5 54.49 15.84 -39.77
C PRO A 5 54.29 16.87 -40.89
N LEU A 6 53.14 16.80 -41.57
CA LEU A 6 52.62 17.89 -42.39
C LEU A 6 52.68 19.18 -41.55
N HIS A 7 53.17 20.28 -42.14
CA HIS A 7 53.15 21.63 -41.56
C HIS A 7 51.83 21.88 -40.80
N ALA A 8 51.86 21.77 -39.48
CA ALA A 8 50.72 22.15 -38.65
C ALA A 8 50.65 23.69 -38.70
N PRO A 9 49.53 24.29 -39.12
CA PRO A 9 49.41 25.74 -39.16
C PRO A 9 49.55 26.30 -37.75
N LEU A 10 50.30 27.39 -37.59
CA LEU A 10 50.56 27.97 -36.28
C LEU A 10 49.30 28.71 -35.77
N PRO A 11 49.00 28.65 -34.46
CA PRO A 11 47.90 29.40 -33.88
C PRO A 11 48.23 30.90 -33.83
N VAL A 12 47.37 31.74 -34.42
CA VAL A 12 47.54 33.20 -34.52
C VAL A 12 46.76 33.96 -33.45
N ALA A 13 45.56 33.50 -33.09
CA ALA A 13 44.73 34.15 -32.08
C ALA A 13 43.83 33.19 -31.32
N LEU A 14 43.51 33.56 -30.07
CA LEU A 14 42.53 32.89 -29.23
C LEU A 14 41.28 33.77 -29.12
N ARG A 15 40.09 33.24 -29.47
CA ARG A 15 38.82 33.97 -29.48
C ARG A 15 37.69 33.18 -28.81
N ASN A 16 36.61 33.90 -28.44
CA ASN A 16 35.35 33.34 -27.93
C ASN A 16 35.50 32.35 -26.74
N PRO A 17 36.06 32.78 -25.59
CA PRO A 17 36.10 31.92 -24.40
C PRO A 17 34.68 31.71 -23.85
N VAL A 18 34.24 30.45 -23.78
CA VAL A 18 32.95 30.05 -23.17
C VAL A 18 33.18 28.80 -22.30
N GLY A 19 33.10 28.97 -20.97
CA GLY A 19 33.45 27.90 -20.02
C GLY A 19 34.89 27.43 -20.21
N SER A 20 35.10 26.11 -20.30
CA SER A 20 36.39 25.48 -20.57
C SER A 20 36.76 25.40 -22.07
N SER A 21 36.00 26.06 -22.95
CA SER A 21 36.23 26.04 -24.40
C SER A 21 36.78 27.37 -24.93
N ILE A 22 37.75 27.28 -25.85
CA ILE A 22 38.33 28.41 -26.57
C ILE A 22 38.41 28.12 -28.07
N THR A 23 38.26 29.15 -28.90
CA THR A 23 38.43 29.02 -30.36
C THR A 23 39.84 29.46 -30.74
N ILE A 24 40.60 28.57 -31.35
CA ILE A 24 41.93 28.82 -31.90
C ILE A 24 41.78 29.18 -33.37
N GLU A 25 42.28 30.36 -33.75
CA GLU A 25 42.37 30.82 -35.13
C GLU A 25 43.79 30.56 -35.66
N TYR A 26 43.89 29.80 -36.74
CA TYR A 26 45.15 29.37 -37.36
C TYR A 26 45.55 30.30 -38.52
N GLU A 27 46.81 30.27 -38.94
CA GLU A 27 47.35 31.13 -40.02
C GLU A 27 46.62 31.00 -41.37
N ASP A 28 46.01 29.84 -41.64
CA ASP A 28 45.23 29.55 -42.83
C ASP A 28 43.76 30.04 -42.74
N GLY A 29 43.38 30.69 -41.64
CA GLY A 29 42.02 31.15 -41.38
C GLY A 29 41.08 30.06 -40.85
N LEU A 30 41.55 28.83 -40.66
CA LEU A 30 40.78 27.78 -40.00
C LEU A 30 40.57 28.13 -38.53
N LYS A 31 39.40 27.76 -38.01
CA LYS A 31 39.02 27.95 -36.61
C LYS A 31 38.77 26.59 -35.97
N GLY A 32 39.63 26.19 -35.05
CA GLY A 32 39.46 25.00 -34.22
C GLY A 32 38.85 25.36 -32.88
N ARG A 33 37.89 24.57 -32.38
CA ARG A 33 37.40 24.73 -31.00
C ARG A 33 38.12 23.72 -30.10
N LEU A 34 38.89 24.24 -29.15
CA LEU A 34 39.59 23.44 -28.15
C LEU A 34 38.79 23.48 -26.85
N CYS A 35 38.51 22.32 -26.27
CA CYS A 35 37.94 22.19 -24.93
C CYS A 35 39.03 21.71 -23.98
N LEU A 36 39.42 22.54 -23.01
CA LEU A 36 40.40 22.25 -21.97
C LEU A 36 39.72 22.27 -20.61
N ASP A 37 39.00 21.19 -20.29
CA ASP A 37 38.45 21.03 -18.94
C ASP A 37 39.48 20.42 -18.00
N LEU A 38 40.23 21.30 -17.31
CA LEU A 38 41.21 20.94 -16.29
C LEU A 38 40.59 20.95 -14.87
N SER A 39 39.26 20.94 -14.77
CA SER A 39 38.59 20.79 -13.50
C SER A 39 38.59 19.32 -13.05
N PRO A 40 38.65 19.05 -11.73
CA PRO A 40 38.51 17.70 -11.25
C PRO A 40 37.12 17.17 -11.60
N HIS A 41 37.01 15.92 -12.04
CA HIS A 41 35.75 15.26 -12.37
C HIS A 41 35.30 14.33 -11.24
N ASP A 42 36.24 13.60 -10.64
CA ASP A 42 36.02 12.73 -9.50
C ASP A 42 35.59 13.52 -8.25
N TYR A 43 34.52 13.04 -7.61
CA TYR A 43 33.98 13.60 -6.38
C TYR A 43 35.00 13.63 -5.22
N LEU A 44 35.81 12.59 -5.04
CA LEU A 44 36.81 12.55 -3.96
C LEU A 44 37.92 13.57 -4.17
N VAL A 45 38.28 13.84 -5.43
CA VAL A 45 39.30 14.83 -5.78
C VAL A 45 38.78 16.24 -5.52
N LYS A 46 37.53 16.53 -5.92
CA LYS A 46 36.83 17.78 -5.56
C LYS A 46 36.80 17.97 -4.04
N LEU A 47 36.31 16.96 -3.32
CA LEU A 47 36.20 16.96 -1.88
C LEU A 47 37.56 17.19 -1.20
N GLY A 48 38.61 16.54 -1.69
CA GLY A 48 39.98 16.70 -1.20
C GLY A 48 40.52 18.11 -1.44
N PHE A 49 40.39 18.67 -2.64
CA PHE A 49 40.82 20.05 -2.93
C PHE A 49 40.04 21.08 -2.12
N GLU A 50 38.73 20.93 -1.99
CA GLU A 50 37.87 21.81 -1.18
C GLU A 50 38.29 21.79 0.29
N ALA A 51 38.57 20.61 0.85
CA ALA A 51 39.01 20.46 2.24
C ALA A 51 40.41 21.04 2.45
N LEU A 52 41.36 20.76 1.56
CA LEU A 52 42.72 21.28 1.63
C LEU A 52 42.75 22.81 1.47
N ALA A 53 41.93 23.39 0.60
CA ALA A 53 41.86 24.85 0.41
C ALA A 53 41.46 25.61 1.68
N ARG A 54 40.81 24.95 2.65
CA ARG A 54 40.43 25.53 3.95
C ARG A 54 41.54 25.52 4.98
N VAL A 55 42.66 24.85 4.71
CA VAL A 55 43.69 24.56 5.72
C VAL A 55 45.09 24.85 5.19
N VAL A 56 45.33 24.65 3.90
CA VAL A 56 46.63 24.80 3.25
C VAL A 56 46.75 26.20 2.60
N PRO A 57 47.92 26.87 2.68
CA PRO A 57 48.15 28.14 1.98
C PRO A 57 48.12 28.00 0.46
N ALA A 58 47.78 29.08 -0.26
CA ALA A 58 47.63 29.10 -1.71
C ALA A 58 48.85 28.56 -2.48
N ASN A 59 50.07 28.84 -2.01
CA ASN A 59 51.29 28.36 -2.65
C ASN A 59 51.41 26.83 -2.61
N GLU A 60 51.11 26.22 -1.46
CA GLU A 60 51.16 24.77 -1.27
C GLU A 60 49.97 24.08 -1.96
N GLY A 61 48.78 24.69 -1.91
CA GLY A 61 47.61 24.25 -2.69
C GLY A 61 47.88 24.22 -4.20
N TRP A 62 48.54 25.26 -4.73
CA TRP A 62 48.97 25.32 -6.13
C TRP A 62 50.00 24.23 -6.47
N ARG A 63 50.94 23.90 -5.58
CA ARG A 63 51.91 22.81 -5.80
C ARG A 63 51.21 21.46 -5.96
N ILE A 64 50.22 21.16 -5.12
CA ILE A 64 49.42 19.93 -5.21
C ILE A 64 48.65 19.91 -6.53
N ARG A 65 47.99 21.01 -6.87
CA ARG A 65 47.21 21.14 -8.11
C ARG A 65 48.07 21.00 -9.36
N LYS A 66 49.27 21.59 -9.35
CA LYS A 66 50.24 21.47 -10.43
C LYS A 66 50.73 20.03 -10.60
N SER A 67 51.17 19.36 -9.53
CA SER A 67 51.60 17.95 -9.59
C SER A 67 50.46 17.03 -10.06
N TRP A 68 49.23 17.26 -9.60
CA TRP A 68 48.05 16.52 -10.08
C TRP A 68 47.80 16.72 -11.58
N LEU A 69 47.86 17.96 -12.08
CA LEU A 69 47.71 18.26 -13.51
C LEU A 69 48.83 17.62 -14.35
N GLU A 70 50.08 17.68 -13.89
CA GLU A 70 51.22 17.06 -14.57
C GLU A 70 51.11 15.53 -14.61
N LYS A 71 50.63 14.89 -13.53
CA LYS A 71 50.40 13.45 -13.50
C LYS A 71 49.23 12.99 -14.39
N ARG A 72 48.20 13.82 -14.57
CA ARG A 72 46.99 13.47 -15.33
C ARG A 72 47.04 13.88 -16.81
N TRP A 73 47.63 15.02 -17.12
CA TRP A 73 47.68 15.62 -18.46
C TRP A 73 49.11 15.98 -18.93
N GLY A 74 50.15 15.50 -18.24
CA GLY A 74 51.54 15.69 -18.65
C GLY A 74 51.92 14.93 -19.93
N GLU A 75 53.18 15.02 -20.33
CA GLU A 75 53.66 14.48 -21.62
C GLU A 75 53.54 12.94 -21.76
N ASN A 76 53.47 12.20 -20.64
CA ASN A 76 53.21 10.76 -20.59
C ASN A 76 52.16 10.46 -19.49
N PRO A 77 50.86 10.59 -19.76
CA PRO A 77 49.83 10.28 -18.77
C PRO A 77 49.75 8.78 -18.56
N ASP A 78 49.78 8.34 -17.30
CA ASP A 78 49.54 6.95 -16.94
C ASP A 78 48.04 6.65 -17.07
N VAL A 79 47.64 5.96 -18.15
CA VAL A 79 46.24 5.71 -18.50
C VAL A 79 45.56 4.77 -17.50
N ASP A 80 46.34 3.97 -16.78
CA ASP A 80 45.83 2.97 -15.83
C ASP A 80 45.46 3.58 -14.47
N LYS A 81 45.95 4.79 -14.15
CA LYS A 81 45.67 5.48 -12.88
C LYS A 81 44.35 6.24 -12.91
N THR A 82 43.58 6.07 -11.84
CA THR A 82 42.37 6.87 -11.58
C THR A 82 42.73 8.31 -11.19
N GLU A 83 41.79 9.23 -11.39
CA GLU A 83 41.97 10.64 -11.06
C GLU A 83 42.30 10.85 -9.57
N PHE A 84 41.70 10.03 -8.69
CA PHE A 84 41.94 10.04 -7.25
C PHE A 84 43.33 9.50 -6.86
N GLU A 85 43.86 8.50 -7.57
CA GLU A 85 45.22 8.00 -7.34
C GLU A 85 46.27 9.05 -7.70
N CYS A 86 46.10 9.74 -8.85
CA CYS A 86 46.95 10.87 -9.22
C CYS A 86 46.91 11.98 -8.17
N PHE A 87 45.72 12.26 -7.60
CA PHE A 87 45.56 13.23 -6.53
C PHE A 87 46.27 12.78 -5.24
N GLY A 88 46.08 11.52 -4.82
CA GLY A 88 46.74 10.97 -3.64
C GLY A 88 48.26 10.96 -3.76
N GLU A 89 48.81 10.67 -4.93
CA GLU A 89 50.25 10.80 -5.19
C GLU A 89 50.73 12.24 -5.11
N ALA A 90 50.01 13.20 -5.70
CA ALA A 90 50.38 14.62 -5.63
C ALA A 90 50.37 15.15 -4.19
N VAL A 91 49.40 14.72 -3.38
CA VAL A 91 49.32 15.04 -1.95
C VAL A 91 50.51 14.44 -1.17
N CYS A 92 50.84 13.17 -1.41
CA CYS A 92 52.00 12.53 -0.78
C CYS A 92 53.34 13.15 -1.24
N GLU A 93 53.48 13.50 -2.52
CA GLU A 93 54.68 14.16 -3.05
C GLU A 93 54.93 15.50 -2.34
N VAL A 94 53.87 16.32 -2.18
CA VAL A 94 53.99 17.64 -1.56
C VAL A 94 54.20 17.56 -0.05
N PHE A 95 53.52 16.66 0.66
CA PHE A 95 53.56 16.64 2.13
C PHE A 95 54.56 15.64 2.73
N LEU A 96 54.81 14.50 2.08
CA LEU A 96 55.73 13.45 2.52
C LEU A 96 57.06 13.46 1.75
N GLY A 97 57.14 14.15 0.61
CA GLY A 97 58.33 14.14 -0.25
C GLY A 97 58.53 12.80 -0.97
N ASP A 98 57.49 11.98 -1.07
CA ASP A 98 57.54 10.69 -1.76
C ASP A 98 57.55 10.92 -3.28
N ASN A 99 58.73 10.83 -3.88
CA ASN A 99 58.83 10.69 -5.34
C ASN A 99 58.46 9.26 -5.69
N ALA A 100 57.31 9.06 -6.33
CA ALA A 100 56.92 7.77 -6.88
C ALA A 100 58.02 7.30 -7.87
N GLY A 101 58.90 6.41 -7.42
CA GLY A 101 59.81 5.70 -8.30
C GLY A 101 58.99 5.01 -9.38
N LYS A 102 59.46 5.07 -10.64
CA LYS A 102 58.88 4.29 -11.74
C LYS A 102 58.68 2.86 -11.23
N ARG A 103 57.43 2.37 -11.20
CA ARG A 103 57.15 0.95 -10.97
C ARG A 103 57.99 0.19 -12.00
N GLU A 104 58.96 -0.59 -11.56
CA GLU A 104 59.58 -1.58 -12.45
C GLU A 104 58.45 -2.52 -12.86
N ILE A 105 58.13 -2.52 -14.15
CA ILE A 105 57.13 -3.42 -14.72
C ILE A 105 57.72 -4.82 -14.55
N SER A 106 57.25 -5.57 -13.54
CA SER A 106 57.55 -6.99 -13.44
C SER A 106 57.10 -7.63 -14.75
N SER A 107 58.01 -8.30 -15.46
CA SER A 107 57.69 -8.97 -16.71
C SER A 107 56.74 -10.13 -16.42
N HIS A 108 55.44 -9.89 -16.48
CA HIS A 108 54.43 -10.93 -16.31
C HIS A 108 54.55 -11.93 -17.46
N SER A 109 54.82 -13.19 -17.13
CA SER A 109 55.08 -14.27 -18.09
C SER A 109 53.83 -14.75 -18.83
N ASN A 110 52.64 -14.54 -18.25
CA ASN A 110 51.36 -15.02 -18.78
C ASN A 110 50.22 -14.02 -18.58
N ALA A 111 49.27 -13.96 -19.53
CA ALA A 111 48.10 -13.08 -19.47
C ALA A 111 47.20 -13.35 -18.24
N TRP A 112 47.21 -14.59 -17.73
CA TRP A 112 46.48 -14.95 -16.50
C TRP A 112 47.15 -14.44 -15.22
N GLU A 113 48.48 -14.34 -15.19
CA GLU A 113 49.23 -13.70 -14.09
C GLU A 113 49.04 -12.17 -14.12
N LEU A 114 48.95 -11.61 -15.33
CA LEU A 114 48.58 -10.21 -15.51
C LEU A 114 47.15 -9.95 -15.01
N LEU A 115 46.19 -10.82 -15.35
CA LEU A 115 44.81 -10.69 -14.88
C LEU A 115 44.70 -10.83 -13.36
N SER A 116 45.38 -11.82 -12.76
CA SER A 116 45.30 -12.07 -11.31
C SER A 116 45.94 -10.96 -10.47
N SER A 117 46.91 -10.24 -11.02
CA SER A 117 47.52 -9.06 -10.42
C SER A 117 46.73 -7.76 -10.64
N THR A 118 45.69 -7.77 -11.48
CA THR A 118 44.83 -6.58 -11.65
C THR A 118 43.96 -6.30 -10.42
N ARG A 119 43.72 -5.00 -10.18
CA ARG A 119 42.81 -4.53 -9.12
C ARG A 119 41.36 -4.96 -9.36
N THR A 120 40.97 -5.12 -10.63
CA THR A 120 39.63 -5.57 -11.01
C THR A 120 39.37 -7.01 -10.58
N HIS A 121 40.37 -7.89 -10.73
CA HIS A 121 40.29 -9.28 -10.30
C HIS A 121 40.18 -9.41 -8.77
N THR A 122 40.93 -8.61 -8.01
CA THR A 122 40.82 -8.56 -6.54
C THR A 122 39.46 -8.02 -6.09
N ARG A 123 38.98 -6.91 -6.66
CA ARG A 123 37.63 -6.37 -6.34
C ARG A 123 36.49 -7.34 -6.63
N MET A 124 36.51 -8.01 -7.78
CA MET A 124 35.44 -8.97 -8.14
C MET A 124 35.47 -10.24 -7.29
N ARG A 125 36.62 -10.58 -6.70
CA ARG A 125 36.75 -11.72 -5.81
C ARG A 125 36.12 -11.47 -4.43
N ASP A 126 36.33 -10.27 -3.90
CA ASP A 126 35.89 -9.90 -2.54
C ASP A 126 34.43 -9.38 -2.51
N GLU A 127 33.79 -9.27 -3.68
CA GLU A 127 32.38 -8.91 -3.85
C GLU A 127 31.44 -9.96 -3.24
N THR A 128 30.70 -9.55 -2.20
CA THR A 128 29.78 -10.40 -1.45
C THR A 128 28.63 -10.97 -2.28
N ILE A 129 28.34 -10.38 -3.45
CA ILE A 129 27.29 -10.85 -4.36
C ILE A 129 27.60 -12.24 -4.92
N PHE A 130 28.87 -12.54 -5.21
CA PHE A 130 29.24 -13.83 -5.80
C PHE A 130 29.21 -14.97 -4.77
N THR A 131 29.60 -14.67 -3.54
CA THR A 131 29.48 -15.60 -2.40
C THR A 131 28.02 -15.79 -1.96
N ALA A 132 27.21 -14.72 -1.94
CA ALA A 132 25.78 -14.80 -1.64
C ALA A 132 24.97 -15.55 -2.73
N ALA A 133 25.43 -15.54 -3.98
CA ALA A 133 24.85 -16.30 -5.09
C ALA A 133 25.30 -17.77 -5.15
N GLY A 134 26.10 -18.25 -4.19
CA GLY A 134 26.57 -19.64 -4.13
C GLY A 134 27.61 -20.01 -5.20
N LEU A 135 28.27 -19.03 -5.82
CA LEU A 135 29.34 -19.27 -6.80
C LEU A 135 30.65 -19.55 -6.04
N ALA A 136 31.12 -20.80 -6.10
CA ALA A 136 32.41 -21.19 -5.54
C ALA A 136 33.55 -20.67 -6.43
N LEU A 137 34.20 -19.58 -6.02
CA LEU A 137 35.42 -19.11 -6.66
C LEU A 137 36.59 -20.05 -6.30
N PRO A 138 37.49 -20.42 -7.24
CA PRO A 138 38.62 -21.29 -6.96
C PRO A 138 39.53 -20.73 -5.85
N GLU A 139 39.98 -21.58 -4.94
CA GLU A 139 41.01 -21.20 -3.96
C GLU A 139 42.33 -20.88 -4.68
N PRO A 140 43.07 -19.85 -4.23
CA PRO A 140 44.30 -19.43 -4.88
C PRO A 140 45.38 -20.50 -4.73
N ASP A 141 46.15 -20.72 -5.79
CA ASP A 141 47.33 -21.58 -5.75
C ASP A 141 48.38 -20.93 -4.83
N PRO A 142 48.81 -21.57 -3.72
CA PRO A 142 49.73 -20.96 -2.75
C PRO A 142 51.07 -20.54 -3.36
N ALA A 143 51.42 -21.04 -4.55
CA ALA A 143 52.61 -20.66 -5.31
C ALA A 143 52.50 -19.29 -6.01
N THR A 144 51.29 -18.80 -6.33
CA THR A 144 51.07 -17.45 -6.88
C THR A 144 50.66 -16.43 -5.82
N SER A 145 50.32 -16.90 -4.60
CA SER A 145 50.19 -16.02 -3.46
C SER A 145 51.58 -15.52 -3.01
N ARG A 146 51.87 -14.27 -3.39
CA ARG A 146 52.92 -13.41 -2.82
C ARG A 146 54.37 -13.71 -3.28
N SER A 147 54.67 -13.44 -4.55
CA SER A 147 55.92 -12.73 -4.83
C SER A 147 55.69 -11.26 -4.46
N PHE A 148 55.85 -10.92 -3.18
CA PHE A 148 55.93 -9.53 -2.78
C PHE A 148 57.18 -8.94 -3.44
N ASP A 149 57.00 -8.02 -4.39
CA ASP A 149 58.11 -7.21 -4.89
C ASP A 149 58.83 -6.58 -3.70
N ALA A 150 60.15 -6.72 -3.69
CA ALA A 150 61.02 -6.20 -2.65
C ALA A 150 60.77 -4.69 -2.50
N VAL A 151 60.52 -4.26 -1.27
CA VAL A 151 60.31 -2.86 -0.89
C VAL A 151 61.51 -2.03 -1.34
N VAL A 152 61.34 -1.18 -2.36
CA VAL A 152 62.23 -0.05 -2.57
C VAL A 152 61.98 0.90 -1.41
N GLN A 153 62.84 0.85 -0.39
CA GLN A 153 62.87 1.85 0.68
C GLN A 153 63.24 3.19 0.04
N THR A 154 62.24 4.00 -0.32
CA THR A 154 62.46 5.41 -0.63
C THR A 154 62.93 6.10 0.63
N GLN A 155 64.09 6.77 0.57
CA GLN A 155 64.57 7.56 1.70
C GLN A 155 63.52 8.64 2.05
N PRO A 156 63.20 8.86 3.33
CA PRO A 156 62.18 9.82 3.72
C PRO A 156 62.56 11.24 3.29
N GLY A 157 61.72 11.87 2.46
CA GLY A 157 61.85 13.28 2.10
C GLY A 157 61.56 14.20 3.30
N ALA A 158 61.85 15.50 3.12
CA ALA A 158 61.52 16.51 4.12
C ALA A 158 60.00 16.68 4.22
N THR A 159 59.42 16.39 5.40
CA THR A 159 57.98 16.52 5.65
C THR A 159 57.57 17.99 5.74
N SER A 160 56.47 18.33 5.09
CA SER A 160 55.91 19.69 5.12
C SER A 160 55.31 20.04 6.49
N PRO A 161 55.43 21.30 6.96
CA PRO A 161 54.80 21.74 8.22
C PRO A 161 53.27 21.70 8.19
N TYR A 162 52.67 21.57 7.00
CA TYR A 162 51.21 21.48 6.81
C TYR A 162 50.68 20.04 6.78
N LEU A 163 51.53 19.03 6.99
CA LEU A 163 51.14 17.61 6.94
C LEU A 163 50.05 17.26 7.95
N ALA A 164 50.22 17.62 9.23
CA ALA A 164 49.26 17.36 10.29
C ALA A 164 47.87 17.99 10.01
N PRO A 165 47.78 19.30 9.69
CA PRO A 165 46.49 19.91 9.42
C PRO A 165 45.87 19.45 8.08
N ALA A 166 46.67 19.11 7.05
CA ALA A 166 46.17 18.52 5.82
C ALA A 166 45.58 17.12 6.03
N MET A 167 46.23 16.27 6.82
CA MET A 167 45.75 14.93 7.19
C MET A 167 44.41 15.01 7.94
N LEU A 168 44.30 15.93 8.90
CA LEU A 168 43.06 16.14 9.65
C LEU A 168 41.94 16.71 8.77
N ALA A 169 42.25 17.60 7.82
CA ALA A 169 41.28 18.12 6.87
C ALA A 169 40.71 17.01 5.97
N LEU A 170 41.57 16.13 5.45
CA LEU A 170 41.16 14.98 4.65
C LEU A 170 40.39 13.94 5.48
N HIS A 171 40.74 13.76 6.76
CA HIS A 171 39.97 12.92 7.68
C HIS A 171 38.55 13.46 7.90
N LEU A 172 38.40 14.76 8.20
CA LEU A 172 37.07 15.37 8.37
C LEU A 172 36.25 15.32 7.07
N ALA A 173 36.90 15.52 5.92
CA ALA A 173 36.24 15.36 4.62
C ALA A 173 35.76 13.93 4.38
N ALA A 174 36.53 12.93 4.82
CA ALA A 174 36.13 11.52 4.75
C ALA A 174 34.90 11.22 5.64
N GLN A 175 34.75 11.89 6.79
CA GLN A 175 33.55 11.76 7.63
C GLN A 175 32.27 12.20 6.92
N THR A 176 32.36 13.10 5.93
CA THR A 176 31.20 13.45 5.07
C THR A 176 30.69 12.22 4.30
N LEU A 177 31.58 11.35 3.82
CA LEU A 177 31.21 10.12 3.13
C LEU A 177 30.52 9.13 4.06
N ALA A 178 30.93 9.10 5.34
CA ALA A 178 30.31 8.25 6.36
C ALA A 178 28.85 8.64 6.67
N THR A 179 28.40 9.84 6.28
CA THR A 179 27.00 10.30 6.45
C THR A 179 26.11 10.07 5.22
N ASP A 180 26.63 9.43 4.17
CA ASP A 180 25.95 9.22 2.89
C ASP A 180 26.17 7.80 2.38
N VAL A 181 25.15 6.95 2.50
CA VAL A 181 25.20 5.53 2.08
C VAL A 181 25.65 5.38 0.63
N THR A 182 25.31 6.32 -0.25
CA THR A 182 25.68 6.24 -1.68
C THR A 182 27.17 6.39 -1.94
N LYS A 183 27.93 6.85 -0.93
CA LYS A 183 29.36 7.16 -1.03
C LYS A 183 30.21 6.38 -0.03
N MET A 184 29.61 5.58 0.84
CA MET A 184 30.33 4.80 1.85
C MET A 184 31.35 3.83 1.23
N ASP A 185 31.05 3.26 0.06
CA ASP A 185 31.99 2.36 -0.64
C ASP A 185 33.31 3.05 -1.01
N ARG A 186 33.29 4.38 -1.17
CA ARG A 186 34.46 5.19 -1.51
C ARG A 186 35.23 5.68 -0.28
N LEU A 187 34.73 5.42 0.94
CA LEU A 187 35.39 5.78 2.19
C LEU A 187 36.77 5.13 2.31
N ALA A 188 36.92 3.90 1.82
CA ALA A 188 38.19 3.16 1.83
C ALA A 188 39.28 3.82 0.96
N GLU A 189 38.90 4.46 -0.15
CA GLU A 189 39.85 5.13 -1.05
C GLU A 189 40.51 6.34 -0.35
N ILE A 190 39.69 7.24 0.21
CA ILE A 190 40.21 8.40 0.93
C ILE A 190 40.85 8.00 2.28
N GLY A 191 40.30 6.98 2.95
CA GLY A 191 40.87 6.41 4.17
C GLY A 191 42.29 5.87 3.96
N ALA A 192 42.55 5.22 2.83
CA ALA A 192 43.89 4.75 2.45
C ALA A 192 44.90 5.89 2.27
N LEU A 193 44.48 7.04 1.73
CA LEU A 193 45.31 8.24 1.64
C LEU A 193 45.57 8.85 3.02
N VAL A 194 44.52 8.99 3.84
CA VAL A 194 44.66 9.51 5.22
C VAL A 194 45.56 8.60 6.05
N LEU A 195 45.46 7.27 5.91
CA LEU A 195 46.32 6.29 6.57
C LEU A 195 47.80 6.49 6.19
N LYS A 196 48.10 6.72 4.90
CA LYS A 196 49.48 7.02 4.45
C LYS A 196 50.05 8.29 5.10
N LEU A 197 49.25 9.34 5.22
CA LEU A 197 49.65 10.59 5.88
C LEU A 197 49.77 10.41 7.41
N ALA A 198 48.83 9.70 8.03
CA ALA A 198 48.73 9.50 9.47
C ALA A 198 49.95 8.77 10.05
N ARG A 199 50.58 7.87 9.29
CA ARG A 199 51.81 7.16 9.70
C ARG A 199 52.92 8.10 10.20
N ARG A 200 53.11 9.24 9.53
CA ARG A 200 54.13 10.23 9.89
C ARG A 200 53.67 11.22 10.95
N VAL A 201 52.38 11.24 11.28
CA VAL A 201 51.78 12.20 12.21
C VAL A 201 51.45 11.57 13.56
N ARG A 202 50.49 10.63 13.62
CA ARG A 202 49.98 10.10 14.89
C ARG A 202 49.43 8.67 14.77
N PRO A 203 49.79 7.74 15.68
CA PRO A 203 49.35 6.33 15.61
C PRO A 203 47.84 6.13 15.85
N ASP A 204 47.18 7.01 16.60
CA ASP A 204 45.73 6.89 16.89
C ASP A 204 44.87 6.90 15.61
N TYR A 205 45.25 7.71 14.62
CA TYR A 205 44.58 7.76 13.33
C TYR A 205 44.88 6.51 12.48
N VAL A 206 46.06 5.91 12.66
CA VAL A 206 46.42 4.64 12.02
C VAL A 206 45.56 3.51 12.57
N ASP A 207 45.36 3.44 13.89
CA ASP A 207 44.45 2.45 14.51
C ASP A 207 42.99 2.66 14.11
N TYR A 208 42.54 3.90 13.99
CA TYR A 208 41.17 4.18 13.54
C TYR A 208 40.94 3.71 12.10
N TRP A 209 41.76 4.17 11.14
CA TRP A 209 41.57 3.84 9.74
C TRP A 209 41.91 2.39 9.41
N SER A 210 42.75 1.72 10.21
CA SER A 210 43.02 0.29 10.07
C SER A 210 41.78 -0.57 10.39
N ARG A 211 40.92 -0.12 11.32
CA ARG A 211 39.63 -0.76 11.65
C ARG A 211 38.55 -0.48 10.61
N VAL A 212 38.56 0.70 10.01
CA VAL A 212 37.56 1.13 9.02
C VAL A 212 37.89 0.62 7.60
N CYS A 213 39.17 0.47 7.26
CA CYS A 213 39.66 0.08 5.92
C CYS A 213 40.44 -1.25 5.94
N CYS A 214 39.79 -2.33 6.39
CA CYS A 214 40.38 -3.68 6.43
C CYS A 214 40.91 -4.15 5.06
N ASP A 215 40.29 -3.69 3.96
CA ASP A 215 40.50 -4.19 2.59
C ASP A 215 41.54 -3.42 1.76
N ALA A 216 42.36 -2.54 2.37
CA ALA A 216 43.29 -1.67 1.64
C ALA A 216 44.78 -2.13 1.71
N PRO A 217 45.19 -3.33 1.24
CA PRO A 217 46.49 -3.97 1.49
C PRO A 217 47.72 -3.13 1.10
N GLU A 218 47.61 -2.26 0.09
CA GLU A 218 48.70 -1.35 -0.32
C GLU A 218 48.98 -0.26 0.72
N ALA A 219 47.94 0.21 1.41
CA ALA A 219 48.03 1.21 2.48
C ALA A 219 48.50 0.63 3.81
N TRP A 220 48.89 -0.66 3.85
CA TRP A 220 49.60 -1.32 4.96
C TRP A 220 51.08 -1.57 4.66
N ARG A 221 51.53 -1.39 3.40
CA ARG A 221 52.95 -1.56 3.03
C ARG A 221 53.76 -0.44 3.71
N GLY A 222 54.64 -0.82 4.65
CA GLY A 222 55.50 0.10 5.41
C GLY A 222 55.30 0.13 6.93
N CYS A 223 54.38 -0.65 7.53
CA CYS A 223 54.15 -0.70 8.98
C CYS A 223 55.34 -1.23 9.83
N VAL A 224 56.51 -1.47 9.24
CA VAL A 224 57.67 -2.07 9.92
C VAL A 224 58.88 -1.14 9.79
N GLY A 225 58.95 -0.17 10.69
CA GLY A 225 60.13 0.69 10.86
C GLY A 225 59.89 1.78 11.91
N ASN A 226 60.86 2.00 12.80
CA ASN A 226 60.87 3.10 13.78
C ASN A 226 60.92 4.45 13.05
N GLU A 227 59.77 4.94 12.56
CA GLU A 227 59.65 6.29 12.01
C GLU A 227 59.39 7.29 13.15
N SER A 228 60.15 8.37 13.21
CA SER A 228 59.93 9.46 14.18
C SER A 228 58.61 10.16 13.88
N HIS A 229 57.58 9.86 14.67
CA HIS A 229 56.27 10.50 14.56
C HIS A 229 56.36 11.99 14.92
N LEU A 230 55.73 12.84 14.11
CA LEU A 230 55.49 14.24 14.41
C LEU A 230 54.34 14.36 15.42
N PHE A 231 54.63 14.15 16.71
CA PHE A 231 53.65 14.35 17.77
C PHE A 231 53.29 15.85 17.88
N ASP A 232 52.22 16.25 17.20
CA ASP A 232 51.61 17.57 17.35
C ASP A 232 50.48 17.50 18.40
N GLU A 233 50.72 18.08 19.58
CA GLU A 233 49.76 18.11 20.70
C GLU A 233 48.44 18.83 20.35
N ARG A 234 48.41 19.61 19.26
CA ARG A 234 47.21 20.32 18.79
C ARG A 234 46.21 19.39 18.10
N LEU A 235 46.60 18.16 17.77
CA LEU A 235 45.71 17.18 17.15
C LEU A 235 44.78 16.55 18.21
N ILE A 236 43.49 16.50 17.88
CA ILE A 236 42.49 15.74 18.64
C ILE A 236 42.56 14.25 18.30
N ALA A 237 42.01 13.40 19.18
CA ALA A 237 41.72 12.00 18.84
C ALA A 237 40.81 11.94 17.60
N PRO A 238 40.93 10.91 16.73
CA PRO A 238 40.23 10.84 15.45
C PRO A 238 38.72 11.01 15.63
N PRO A 239 38.13 12.13 15.17
CA PRO A 239 36.70 12.38 15.33
C PRO A 239 35.87 11.52 14.36
N ASP A 240 35.04 10.65 14.90
CA ASP A 240 34.10 9.82 14.14
C ASP A 240 32.68 10.34 14.29
N ILE A 241 32.06 10.73 13.17
CA ILE A 241 30.70 11.29 13.18
C ILE A 241 29.67 10.27 13.67
N LEU A 242 29.79 9.00 13.29
CA LEU A 242 28.77 8.00 13.66
C LEU A 242 28.83 7.71 15.16
N SER A 243 30.04 7.56 15.71
CA SER A 243 30.26 7.43 17.16
C SER A 243 29.80 8.67 17.92
N HIS A 244 30.01 9.88 17.36
CA HIS A 244 29.54 11.13 17.95
C HIS A 244 28.01 11.22 18.02
N LEU A 245 27.32 10.91 16.92
CA LEU A 245 25.84 10.88 16.89
C LEU A 245 25.26 9.81 17.81
N TYR A 246 25.91 8.64 17.89
CA TYR A 246 25.52 7.58 18.84
C TYR A 246 25.68 8.03 20.30
N THR A 247 26.76 8.76 20.60
CA THR A 247 26.99 9.29 21.95
C THR A 247 25.93 10.33 22.33
N LEU A 248 25.56 11.21 21.39
CA LEU A 248 24.46 12.18 21.58
C LEU A 248 23.13 11.50 21.92
N LEU A 249 22.83 10.37 21.26
CA LEU A 249 21.62 9.59 21.54
C LEU A 249 21.68 8.86 22.89
N SER A 250 22.83 8.27 23.21
CA SER A 250 22.98 7.41 24.38
C SER A 250 23.08 8.22 25.67
N VAL A 251 23.71 9.40 25.61
CA VAL A 251 23.94 10.26 26.75
C VAL A 251 23.67 11.72 26.34
N PRO A 252 22.42 12.20 26.47
CA PRO A 252 22.07 13.57 26.11
C PRO A 252 22.69 14.55 27.11
N HIS A 253 23.85 15.10 26.74
CA HIS A 253 24.59 16.10 27.51
C HIS A 253 24.77 17.35 26.65
N GLY A 254 23.93 18.37 26.86
CA GLY A 254 24.07 19.68 26.23
C GLY A 254 24.21 19.66 24.70
N ARG A 255 24.49 20.83 24.10
CA ARG A 255 24.83 20.91 22.68
C ARG A 255 26.31 20.56 22.51
N ASN A 256 26.60 19.45 21.81
CA ASN A 256 27.98 19.08 21.48
C ASN A 256 28.25 19.36 19.99
N SER A 257 29.36 20.02 19.69
CA SER A 257 29.77 20.38 18.33
C SER A 257 30.78 19.38 17.77
N PHE A 258 30.54 18.91 16.56
CA PHE A 258 31.55 18.18 15.78
C PHE A 258 32.61 19.15 15.20
N PRO A 259 33.91 18.78 15.15
CA PRO A 259 34.98 19.67 14.70
C PRO A 259 34.78 20.23 13.30
N ARG A 260 34.98 21.55 13.12
CA ARG A 260 34.83 22.24 11.82
C ARG A 260 36.18 22.50 11.15
N LEU A 261 36.23 22.46 9.82
CA LEU A 261 37.45 22.82 9.06
C LEU A 261 37.91 24.26 9.31
N SER A 262 36.97 25.19 9.55
CA SER A 262 37.27 26.59 9.91
C SER A 262 37.98 26.73 11.26
N GLU A 263 37.70 25.83 12.21
CA GLU A 263 38.35 25.83 13.52
C GLU A 263 39.80 25.36 13.43
N LEU A 264 40.10 24.45 12.49
CA LEU A 264 41.47 23.96 12.27
C LEU A 264 42.41 25.08 11.83
N ALA A 265 41.98 25.96 10.93
CA ALA A 265 42.77 27.10 10.50
C ALA A 265 43.17 28.00 11.69
N ARG A 266 42.26 28.17 12.66
CA ARG A 266 42.54 28.93 13.89
C ARG A 266 43.49 28.18 14.83
N THR A 267 43.25 26.88 15.06
CA THR A 267 44.05 26.04 15.97
C THR A 267 45.51 25.93 15.53
N PHE A 268 45.74 25.79 14.23
CA PHE A 268 47.08 25.67 13.65
C PHE A 268 47.69 27.02 13.22
N GLN A 269 46.98 28.15 13.43
CA GLN A 269 47.40 29.51 13.04
C GLN A 269 47.77 29.62 11.55
N LEU A 270 46.92 29.05 10.69
CA LEU A 270 47.15 28.93 9.25
C LEU A 270 46.49 30.07 8.47
N THR A 271 47.04 30.40 7.30
CA THR A 271 46.41 31.29 6.33
C THR A 271 45.85 30.45 5.18
N PRO A 272 44.54 30.12 5.18
CA PRO A 272 43.96 29.23 4.19
C PRO A 272 43.84 29.90 2.82
N ALA A 273 43.93 29.10 1.75
CA ALA A 273 43.83 29.58 0.37
C ALA A 273 42.42 30.09 0.02
N LEU A 274 41.37 29.46 0.57
CA LEU A 274 39.95 29.79 0.34
C LEU A 274 39.56 29.89 -1.15
N GLU A 275 40.19 29.08 -2.00
CA GLU A 275 39.99 29.08 -3.47
C GLU A 275 38.51 28.92 -3.89
N TYR A 276 37.73 28.22 -3.07
CA TYR A 276 36.31 27.92 -3.31
C TYR A 276 35.36 28.83 -2.51
N GLY A 277 35.86 29.94 -1.96
CA GLY A 277 35.05 30.91 -1.23
C GLY A 277 34.42 30.36 0.04
N LYS A 278 33.08 30.40 0.13
CA LYS A 278 32.31 30.02 1.32
C LYS A 278 31.92 28.53 1.37
N LEU A 279 32.25 27.75 0.34
CA LEU A 279 31.89 26.33 0.25
C LEU A 279 32.55 25.49 1.35
N ASP A 280 31.77 24.84 2.21
CA ASP A 280 32.26 23.96 3.28
C ASP A 280 31.97 22.49 2.95
N PRO A 281 33.00 21.67 2.64
CA PRO A 281 32.78 20.27 2.26
C PRO A 281 32.24 19.38 3.40
N THR A 282 32.27 19.86 4.65
CA THR A 282 31.72 19.14 5.82
C THR A 282 30.33 19.62 6.25
N GLU A 283 29.64 20.44 5.43
CA GLU A 283 28.31 20.98 5.74
C GLU A 283 27.30 19.89 6.12
N ARG A 284 27.29 18.76 5.41
CA ARG A 284 26.37 17.63 5.69
C ARG A 284 26.61 17.01 7.06
N VAL A 285 27.86 16.89 7.49
CA VAL A 285 28.24 16.38 8.81
C VAL A 285 27.69 17.30 9.90
N HIS A 286 27.79 18.61 9.69
CA HIS A 286 27.28 19.61 10.62
C HIS A 286 25.76 19.68 10.64
N LEU A 287 25.08 19.54 9.50
CA LEU A 287 23.63 19.42 9.43
C LEU A 287 23.13 18.28 10.32
N TRP A 288 23.72 17.08 10.20
CA TRP A 288 23.33 15.93 11.03
C TRP A 288 23.66 16.12 12.50
N ASN A 289 24.81 16.72 12.82
CA ASN A 289 25.13 17.11 14.19
C ASN A 289 24.06 18.04 14.77
N ASP A 290 23.60 19.05 14.02
CA ASP A 290 22.63 20.03 14.50
C ASP A 290 21.23 19.42 14.63
N VAL A 291 20.82 18.56 13.68
CA VAL A 291 19.59 17.77 13.76
C VAL A 291 19.55 16.90 15.01
N PHE A 292 20.63 16.14 15.29
CA PHE A 292 20.69 15.28 16.46
C PHE A 292 20.75 16.06 17.78
N ASN A 293 21.42 17.22 17.80
CA ASN A 293 21.40 18.11 18.95
C ASN A 293 19.99 18.62 19.25
N VAL A 294 19.19 18.97 18.24
CA VAL A 294 17.78 19.38 18.43
C VAL A 294 16.90 18.21 18.88
N LEU A 295 17.10 17.01 18.30
CA LEU A 295 16.35 15.81 18.68
C LEU A 295 16.64 15.38 20.13
N CYS A 296 17.88 15.57 20.59
CA CYS A 296 18.34 15.14 21.91
C CYS A 296 18.37 16.28 22.95
N ASP A 297 17.83 17.47 22.63
CA ASP A 297 17.89 18.63 23.51
C ASP A 297 17.11 18.35 24.83
N PRO A 298 17.80 18.27 25.99
CA PRO A 298 17.14 18.01 27.26
C PRO A 298 16.33 19.20 27.78
N ALA A 299 16.58 20.42 27.27
CA ALA A 299 15.82 21.62 27.67
C ALA A 299 14.38 21.62 27.13
N VAL A 300 14.12 20.88 26.05
CA VAL A 300 12.79 20.75 25.45
C VAL A 300 12.17 19.41 25.85
N GLY A 301 11.26 19.43 26.83
CA GLY A 301 10.59 18.22 27.32
C GLY A 301 9.61 17.59 26.31
N ASP A 302 9.05 18.38 25.39
CA ASP A 302 8.11 17.92 24.37
C ASP A 302 8.83 17.28 23.17
N GLN A 303 8.62 15.98 23.00
CA GLN A 303 9.16 15.20 21.88
C GLN A 303 8.67 15.71 20.52
N ARG A 304 7.43 16.19 20.43
CA ARG A 304 6.86 16.69 19.15
C ARG A 304 7.53 17.99 18.75
N ALA A 305 7.73 18.92 19.69
CA ALA A 305 8.44 20.16 19.43
C ALA A 305 9.88 19.91 18.92
N ARG A 306 10.61 18.96 19.50
CA ARG A 306 11.95 18.56 19.02
C ARG A 306 11.91 17.98 17.61
N ALA A 307 10.95 17.10 17.32
CA ALA A 307 10.81 16.50 15.99
C ALA A 307 10.47 17.56 14.92
N VAL A 308 9.57 18.50 15.21
CA VAL A 308 9.21 19.60 14.29
C VAL A 308 10.42 20.49 14.00
N ALA A 309 11.19 20.86 15.04
CA ALA A 309 12.39 21.68 14.86
C ALA A 309 13.47 20.94 14.04
N ALA A 310 13.67 19.65 14.27
CA ALA A 310 14.60 18.82 13.51
C ALA A 310 14.20 18.69 12.03
N VAL A 311 12.91 18.50 11.74
CA VAL A 311 12.39 18.50 10.36
C VAL A 311 12.53 19.87 9.71
N GLY A 312 12.35 20.96 10.48
CA GLY A 312 12.60 22.33 10.02
C GLY A 312 14.02 22.50 9.49
N LEU A 313 15.03 22.11 10.27
CA LEU A 313 16.45 22.17 9.85
C LEU A 313 16.74 21.36 8.58
N LEU A 314 16.15 20.17 8.45
CA LEU A 314 16.32 19.36 7.24
C LEU A 314 15.67 20.02 6.02
N SER A 315 14.48 20.60 6.18
CA SER A 315 13.73 21.23 5.09
C SER A 315 14.40 22.48 4.51
N GLU A 316 15.20 23.19 5.30
CA GLU A 316 15.98 24.36 4.85
C GLU A 316 17.19 23.97 3.99
N SER A 317 17.71 22.73 4.14
CA SER A 317 18.91 22.26 3.45
C SER A 317 18.60 21.38 2.24
N GLU A 318 17.82 20.31 2.41
CA GLU A 318 17.49 19.38 1.32
C GLU A 318 16.12 18.72 1.50
N ASN A 319 15.66 17.96 0.51
CA ASN A 319 14.40 17.21 0.64
C ASN A 319 14.54 16.19 1.78
N VAL A 320 13.70 16.31 2.81
CA VAL A 320 13.72 15.50 4.04
C VAL A 320 13.72 13.99 3.75
N VAL A 321 12.95 13.54 2.75
CA VAL A 321 12.86 12.11 2.40
C VAL A 321 14.19 11.62 1.82
N VAL A 322 14.81 12.43 0.96
CA VAL A 322 16.11 12.12 0.36
C VAL A 322 17.22 12.16 1.41
N ALA A 323 17.16 13.10 2.35
CA ALA A 323 18.10 13.21 3.46
C ALA A 323 18.12 11.94 4.30
N ILE A 324 16.93 11.51 4.74
CA ILE A 324 16.76 10.32 5.58
C ILE A 324 17.17 9.04 4.83
N ALA A 325 16.82 8.92 3.55
CA ALA A 325 17.17 7.75 2.74
C ALA A 325 18.69 7.57 2.55
N ARG A 326 19.46 8.66 2.61
CA ARG A 326 20.93 8.64 2.48
C ARG A 326 21.66 8.36 3.80
N LEU A 327 20.98 8.38 4.95
CA LEU A 327 21.63 8.15 6.25
C LEU A 327 21.98 6.64 6.40
N PRO A 328 23.19 6.29 6.89
CA PRO A 328 23.54 4.91 7.19
C PRO A 328 22.75 4.38 8.39
N LEU A 329 21.61 3.78 8.09
CA LEU A 329 20.83 2.98 9.03
C LEU A 329 21.49 1.59 9.14
N GLY A 330 22.01 1.25 10.33
CA GLY A 330 22.91 0.12 10.55
C GLY A 330 22.38 -1.30 10.24
N MET A 331 21.18 -1.47 9.68
CA MET A 331 20.65 -2.78 9.27
C MET A 331 19.95 -2.71 7.92
N SER A 332 20.20 -3.69 7.03
CA SER A 332 19.55 -3.78 5.72
C SER A 332 18.02 -3.83 5.85
N ALA A 333 17.27 -3.59 4.77
CA ALA A 333 15.82 -3.74 4.80
C ALA A 333 15.43 -5.18 5.23
N GLU A 334 16.20 -6.20 4.83
CA GLU A 334 16.03 -7.56 5.35
C GLU A 334 16.36 -7.66 6.84
N GLY A 335 17.42 -7.00 7.32
CA GLY A 335 17.79 -6.95 8.73
C GLY A 335 16.68 -6.34 9.61
N TYR A 336 16.07 -5.24 9.16
CA TYR A 336 14.90 -4.65 9.82
C TYR A 336 13.68 -5.58 9.77
N THR A 337 13.51 -6.33 8.70
CA THR A 337 12.44 -7.33 8.58
C THR A 337 12.66 -8.51 9.55
N LEU A 338 13.91 -8.93 9.75
CA LEU A 338 14.33 -9.99 10.67
C LEU A 338 14.09 -9.65 12.13
N ILE A 339 14.26 -8.40 12.54
CA ILE A 339 13.93 -7.93 13.89
C ILE A 339 12.48 -7.43 14.03
N GLU A 340 11.63 -7.78 13.08
CA GLU A 340 10.20 -7.40 12.99
C GLU A 340 9.93 -5.89 12.96
N ARG A 341 10.95 -5.06 12.70
CA ARG A 341 10.85 -3.61 12.44
C ARG A 341 10.59 -3.35 10.97
N ARG A 342 9.49 -3.90 10.45
CA ARG A 342 9.10 -3.76 9.04
C ARG A 342 8.82 -2.30 8.65
N ASP A 343 8.48 -1.45 9.61
CA ASP A 343 8.36 0.01 9.45
C ASP A 343 9.65 0.64 8.89
N LEU A 344 10.79 0.28 9.49
CA LEU A 344 12.11 0.78 9.09
C LEU A 344 12.60 0.12 7.79
N ALA A 345 12.24 -1.14 7.56
CA ALA A 345 12.53 -1.83 6.30
C ALA A 345 11.85 -1.15 5.10
N HIS A 346 10.57 -0.75 5.26
CA HIS A 346 9.81 -0.06 4.23
C HIS A 346 10.33 1.36 3.96
N MET A 347 10.65 2.13 5.02
CA MET A 347 11.30 3.44 4.87
C MET A 347 12.62 3.34 4.10
N ARG A 348 13.41 2.29 4.35
CA ARG A 348 14.67 2.04 3.63
C ARG A 348 14.47 1.59 2.18
N SER A 349 13.38 0.89 1.88
CA SER A 349 13.10 0.37 0.53
C SER A 349 12.70 1.45 -0.49
N GLY A 350 12.42 2.68 -0.04
CA GLY A 350 12.07 3.81 -0.91
C GLY A 350 10.73 3.67 -1.65
N LYS A 351 10.01 2.55 -1.47
CA LYS A 351 8.64 2.42 -1.95
C LYS A 351 7.75 3.22 -1.01
N ALA A 352 7.49 4.47 -1.38
CA ALA A 352 6.36 5.22 -0.86
C ALA A 352 5.08 4.48 -1.28
N SER A 353 4.71 3.46 -0.51
CA SER A 353 3.36 2.92 -0.54
C SER A 353 2.46 4.08 -0.10
N GLY A 354 1.48 4.41 -0.93
CA GLY A 354 0.38 5.27 -0.52
C GLY A 354 -0.12 4.80 0.85
N PHE A 355 -0.50 5.77 1.68
CA PHE A 355 -1.11 5.57 2.99
C PHE A 355 -2.24 4.52 2.90
N THR A 356 -1.90 3.24 3.09
CA THR A 356 -2.86 2.14 3.19
C THR A 356 -3.17 2.03 4.67
N PHE A 357 -4.25 2.68 5.06
CA PHE A 357 -4.89 2.46 6.34
C PHE A 357 -5.17 0.96 6.48
N GLY A 358 -4.52 0.27 7.43
CA GLY A 358 -4.84 -1.11 7.80
C GLY A 358 -3.71 -2.13 7.82
N GLY A 359 -2.46 -1.79 7.50
CA GLY A 359 -1.37 -2.78 7.49
C GLY A 359 -0.44 -2.78 8.70
N GLU A 360 0.14 -1.63 9.05
CA GLU A 360 1.53 -1.69 9.55
C GLU A 360 1.80 -1.00 10.90
N TYR A 361 0.81 -0.29 11.47
CA TYR A 361 0.89 0.22 12.85
C TYR A 361 0.06 -0.61 13.86
N GLU A 362 -0.68 -1.62 13.41
CA GLU A 362 -1.61 -2.39 14.27
C GLU A 362 -0.93 -3.36 15.25
N HIS A 363 0.37 -3.64 15.12
CA HIS A 363 0.96 -4.78 15.82
C HIS A 363 1.25 -4.55 17.32
N ARG A 364 1.41 -3.29 17.77
CA ARG A 364 1.84 -3.03 19.16
C ARG A 364 0.69 -2.92 20.15
N ALA A 365 -0.49 -2.44 19.73
CA ALA A 365 -1.70 -2.46 20.56
C ALA A 365 -2.31 -3.87 20.66
N ARG A 366 -2.13 -4.72 19.63
CA ARG A 366 -2.65 -6.10 19.62
C ARG A 366 -1.87 -7.08 20.50
N MET A 367 -0.59 -6.85 20.79
CA MET A 367 0.18 -7.76 21.65
C MET A 367 -0.21 -7.68 23.13
N ASP A 368 -0.74 -6.54 23.59
CA ASP A 368 -1.21 -6.39 24.99
C ASP A 368 -2.66 -6.86 25.18
N THR A 369 -3.47 -6.95 24.11
CA THR A 369 -4.80 -7.57 24.13
C THR A 369 -4.71 -9.01 23.65
N ASN A 370 -4.20 -9.86 24.54
CA ASN A 370 -4.04 -11.29 24.35
C ASN A 370 -5.42 -12.00 24.29
N ASP A 371 -6.19 -11.83 23.21
CA ASP A 371 -7.42 -12.58 22.95
C ASP A 371 -7.91 -12.45 21.49
N ASP A 372 -7.05 -12.57 20.48
CA ASP A 372 -7.53 -13.05 19.17
C ASP A 372 -7.84 -14.54 19.36
N ALA A 373 -9.12 -14.93 19.26
CA ALA A 373 -9.53 -16.33 19.39
C ALA A 373 -8.69 -17.19 18.43
N ARG A 374 -7.71 -17.91 18.97
CA ARG A 374 -6.88 -18.80 18.17
C ARG A 374 -7.82 -19.74 17.41
N PRO A 375 -7.75 -19.82 16.07
CA PRO A 375 -8.56 -20.76 15.34
C PRO A 375 -8.33 -22.13 15.96
N THR A 376 -9.43 -22.81 16.29
CA THR A 376 -9.34 -24.08 16.99
C THR A 376 -8.54 -25.07 16.13
N THR A 377 -7.81 -25.99 16.75
CA THR A 377 -7.09 -27.04 16.01
C THR A 377 -8.02 -27.82 15.06
N SER A 378 -9.31 -27.92 15.39
CA SER A 378 -10.35 -28.44 14.51
C SER A 378 -10.63 -27.56 13.29
N GLU A 379 -10.66 -26.23 13.44
CA GLU A 379 -10.86 -25.30 12.32
C GLU A 379 -9.66 -25.28 11.39
N LEU A 380 -8.44 -25.22 11.95
CA LEU A 380 -7.19 -25.33 11.19
C LEU A 380 -7.08 -26.67 10.47
N SER A 381 -7.46 -27.78 11.12
CA SER A 381 -7.46 -29.11 10.50
C SER A 381 -8.51 -29.23 9.39
N ARG A 382 -9.71 -28.63 9.58
CA ARG A 382 -10.75 -28.61 8.56
C ARG A 382 -10.35 -27.76 7.36
N GLU A 383 -9.75 -26.60 7.60
CA GLU A 383 -9.23 -25.69 6.57
C GLU A 383 -8.09 -26.34 5.79
N ALA A 384 -7.12 -26.95 6.47
CA ALA A 384 -6.05 -27.72 5.83
C ALA A 384 -6.60 -28.89 4.98
N LYS A 385 -7.65 -29.58 5.45
CA LYS A 385 -8.31 -30.66 4.70
C LYS A 385 -9.08 -30.17 3.48
N THR A 386 -9.79 -29.04 3.57
CA THR A 386 -10.54 -28.46 2.43
C THR A 386 -9.59 -27.92 1.37
N ILE A 387 -8.51 -27.26 1.77
CA ILE A 387 -7.43 -26.83 0.88
C ILE A 387 -6.76 -28.03 0.20
N ALA A 388 -6.46 -29.10 0.95
CA ALA A 388 -5.85 -30.32 0.40
C ALA A 388 -6.77 -31.08 -0.57
N GLN A 389 -8.10 -30.92 -0.45
CA GLN A 389 -9.09 -31.53 -1.34
C GLN A 389 -9.46 -30.65 -2.54
N GLY A 390 -8.86 -29.47 -2.69
CA GLY A 390 -9.16 -28.52 -3.77
C GLY A 390 -10.60 -27.97 -3.71
N GLN A 391 -11.26 -28.05 -2.57
CA GLN A 391 -12.61 -27.53 -2.38
C GLN A 391 -12.56 -26.06 -1.97
N THR A 392 -13.36 -25.23 -2.62
CA THR A 392 -13.55 -23.81 -2.27
C THR A 392 -14.01 -23.71 -0.81
N ARG A 393 -13.37 -22.83 -0.03
CA ARG A 393 -13.70 -22.55 1.38
C ARG A 393 -15.22 -22.43 1.56
N GLU A 394 -15.79 -23.20 2.51
CA GLU A 394 -17.19 -23.01 2.93
C GLU A 394 -17.34 -21.58 3.45
N LEU A 395 -18.00 -20.73 2.67
CA LEU A 395 -18.24 -19.33 3.03
C LEU A 395 -19.37 -19.29 4.06
N SER A 396 -19.11 -18.69 5.23
CA SER A 396 -20.13 -18.45 6.25
C SER A 396 -21.15 -17.40 5.80
N GLY A 397 -20.76 -16.55 4.85
CA GLY A 397 -21.58 -15.43 4.37
C GLY A 397 -21.64 -14.26 5.33
N THR A 398 -21.01 -14.37 6.49
CA THR A 398 -20.92 -13.35 7.55
C THR A 398 -19.53 -12.73 7.63
N ASP A 399 -18.53 -13.31 6.94
CA ASP A 399 -17.16 -12.81 6.93
C ASP A 399 -17.09 -11.45 6.22
N LEU A 400 -16.68 -10.39 6.94
CA LEU A 400 -16.53 -9.05 6.34
C LEU A 400 -15.24 -8.90 5.53
N GLY A 401 -14.16 -9.61 5.88
CA GLY A 401 -12.86 -9.46 5.22
C GLY A 401 -12.20 -8.08 5.38
N LEU A 402 -12.71 -7.24 6.29
CA LEU A 402 -12.32 -5.84 6.48
C LEU A 402 -11.72 -5.59 7.88
N LYS A 403 -11.03 -6.58 8.47
CA LYS A 403 -10.56 -6.54 9.88
C LYS A 403 -9.80 -5.24 10.21
N GLY A 404 -8.89 -4.80 9.34
CA GLY A 404 -8.14 -3.55 9.54
C GLY A 404 -9.00 -2.27 9.58
N PHE A 405 -10.16 -2.23 8.90
CA PHE A 405 -11.09 -1.10 9.00
C PHE A 405 -12.05 -1.25 10.19
N THR A 406 -12.55 -2.45 10.41
CA THR A 406 -13.51 -2.71 11.49
C THR A 406 -12.88 -2.53 12.86
N ASP A 407 -11.59 -2.86 13.01
CA ASP A 407 -10.88 -2.78 14.29
C ASP A 407 -10.63 -1.33 14.72
N VAL A 408 -10.60 -0.38 13.77
CA VAL A 408 -10.52 1.05 14.08
C VAL A 408 -11.74 1.53 14.87
N ARG A 409 -12.93 1.01 14.54
CA ARG A 409 -14.19 1.41 15.19
C ARG A 409 -14.59 0.49 16.33
N PHE A 410 -14.31 -0.81 16.21
CA PHE A 410 -14.81 -1.86 17.08
C PHE A 410 -13.72 -2.81 17.59
N GLY A 411 -12.43 -2.50 17.44
CA GLY A 411 -11.32 -3.38 17.85
C GLY A 411 -11.11 -3.48 19.37
N MET A 412 -11.79 -2.65 20.15
CA MET A 412 -11.76 -2.70 21.63
C MET A 412 -12.72 -3.75 22.21
N ASP A 413 -13.64 -4.29 21.41
CA ASP A 413 -14.58 -5.32 21.85
C ASP A 413 -14.86 -6.37 20.77
N ARG A 414 -15.69 -7.36 21.09
CA ARG A 414 -16.00 -8.50 20.22
C ARG A 414 -17.38 -8.42 19.59
N ARG A 415 -18.01 -7.24 19.53
CA ARG A 415 -19.40 -7.13 19.05
C ARG A 415 -19.58 -7.67 17.63
N LEU A 416 -18.59 -7.45 16.75
CA LEU A 416 -18.65 -7.94 15.38
C LEU A 416 -18.52 -9.45 15.30
N TYR A 417 -17.67 -10.04 16.15
CA TYR A 417 -17.57 -11.49 16.29
C TYR A 417 -18.90 -12.10 16.78
N GLU A 418 -19.55 -11.48 17.77
CA GLU A 418 -20.86 -11.95 18.25
C GLU A 418 -21.95 -11.81 17.19
N ILE A 419 -21.97 -10.70 16.44
CA ILE A 419 -22.91 -10.50 15.32
C ILE A 419 -22.68 -11.55 14.22
N GLU A 420 -21.43 -11.79 13.86
CA GLU A 420 -21.05 -12.83 12.90
C GLU A 420 -21.56 -14.20 13.36
N ARG A 421 -21.38 -14.53 14.64
CA ARG A 421 -21.88 -15.78 15.24
C ARG A 421 -23.40 -15.87 15.25
N MET A 422 -24.11 -14.77 15.55
CA MET A 422 -25.57 -14.73 15.61
C MET A 422 -26.23 -14.83 14.23
N LEU A 423 -25.63 -14.23 13.20
CA LEU A 423 -26.18 -14.17 11.84
C LEU A 423 -25.70 -15.31 10.93
N ASN A 424 -24.91 -16.25 11.47
CA ASN A 424 -24.43 -17.40 10.74
C ASN A 424 -25.54 -18.43 10.53
N SER A 425 -25.92 -18.66 9.28
CA SER A 425 -26.91 -19.68 8.88
C SER A 425 -26.28 -20.93 8.26
N SER A 426 -24.96 -20.95 8.05
CA SER A 426 -24.25 -22.05 7.37
C SER A 426 -23.60 -23.04 8.34
N ARG A 427 -23.47 -22.67 9.62
CA ARG A 427 -22.99 -23.56 10.68
C ARG A 427 -24.15 -24.24 11.41
N MET A 428 -23.96 -25.52 11.73
CA MET A 428 -24.89 -26.31 12.54
C MET A 428 -25.14 -25.64 13.90
N ALA A 429 -26.42 -25.43 14.26
CA ALA A 429 -26.78 -24.83 15.53
C ALA A 429 -26.52 -25.80 16.68
N ILE A 430 -25.97 -25.31 17.79
CA ILE A 430 -25.71 -26.10 18.99
C ILE A 430 -26.61 -25.60 20.11
N VAL A 431 -27.41 -26.50 20.70
CA VAL A 431 -28.30 -26.19 21.82
C VAL A 431 -28.05 -27.13 22.99
N LYS A 432 -28.08 -26.58 24.19
CA LYS A 432 -28.05 -27.35 25.44
C LYS A 432 -29.48 -27.46 25.95
N LEU A 433 -30.00 -28.68 26.03
CA LEU A 433 -31.29 -28.96 26.64
C LEU A 433 -31.07 -29.53 28.03
N LYS A 434 -32.00 -29.23 28.94
CA LYS A 434 -32.01 -29.83 30.28
C LYS A 434 -32.45 -31.29 30.12
N GLU A 435 -31.66 -32.23 30.64
CA GLU A 435 -32.06 -33.63 30.67
C GLU A 435 -33.32 -33.80 31.52
N ARG A 436 -34.27 -34.58 30.99
CA ARG A 436 -35.54 -34.92 31.62
C ARG A 436 -35.68 -36.43 31.65
N PRO A 437 -35.04 -37.11 32.63
CA PRO A 437 -35.03 -38.57 32.71
C PRO A 437 -36.42 -39.17 32.94
N GLU A 438 -37.42 -38.37 33.30
CA GLU A 438 -38.83 -38.74 33.42
C GLU A 438 -39.54 -38.99 32.07
N LEU A 439 -38.99 -38.49 30.97
CA LEU A 439 -39.57 -38.65 29.64
C LEU A 439 -39.20 -39.99 29.01
N SER A 440 -40.13 -40.58 28.25
CA SER A 440 -39.81 -41.73 27.41
C SER A 440 -38.86 -41.34 26.28
N GLU A 441 -38.14 -42.31 25.71
CA GLU A 441 -37.27 -42.06 24.54
C GLU A 441 -38.04 -41.47 23.36
N HIS A 442 -39.31 -41.87 23.19
CA HIS A 442 -40.19 -41.34 22.17
C HIS A 442 -40.52 -39.86 22.42
N ASP A 443 -40.93 -39.52 23.64
CA ASP A 443 -41.28 -38.13 24.00
C ASP A 443 -40.05 -37.21 23.92
N GLN A 444 -38.87 -37.71 24.31
CA GLN A 444 -37.59 -37.01 24.16
C GLN A 444 -37.27 -36.75 22.69
N ALA A 445 -37.50 -37.73 21.80
CA ALA A 445 -37.29 -37.55 20.35
C ALA A 445 -38.27 -36.52 19.76
N THR A 446 -39.53 -36.53 20.20
CA THR A 446 -40.53 -35.53 19.80
C THR A 446 -40.14 -34.13 20.26
N GLU A 447 -39.69 -33.95 21.51
CA GLU A 447 -39.20 -32.66 22.04
C GLU A 447 -37.97 -32.19 21.24
N ASN A 448 -37.02 -33.07 20.95
CA ASN A 448 -35.83 -32.76 20.15
C ASN A 448 -36.20 -32.29 18.72
N GLN A 449 -37.17 -32.94 18.08
CA GLN A 449 -37.67 -32.53 16.76
C GLN A 449 -38.41 -31.18 16.81
N GLN A 450 -39.16 -30.90 17.89
CA GLN A 450 -39.81 -29.59 18.08
C GLN A 450 -38.78 -28.48 18.27
N VAL A 451 -37.74 -28.69 19.09
CA VAL A 451 -36.66 -27.73 19.26
C VAL A 451 -35.93 -27.47 17.95
N ALA A 452 -35.62 -28.53 17.18
CA ALA A 452 -35.00 -28.38 15.87
C ALA A 452 -35.88 -27.56 14.91
N PHE A 453 -37.21 -27.73 14.98
CA PHE A 453 -38.15 -26.99 14.15
C PHE A 453 -38.13 -25.48 14.45
N PHE A 454 -38.23 -25.09 15.72
CA PHE A 454 -38.15 -23.67 16.11
C PHE A 454 -36.80 -23.02 15.75
N LEU A 455 -35.72 -23.79 15.83
CA LEU A 455 -34.40 -23.30 15.41
C LEU A 455 -34.31 -23.11 13.90
N ALA A 456 -34.94 -23.99 13.11
CA ALA A 456 -35.01 -23.82 11.66
C ALA A 456 -35.79 -22.57 11.26
N GLU A 457 -36.94 -22.29 11.90
CA GLU A 457 -37.71 -21.05 11.68
C GLU A 457 -36.85 -19.81 11.97
N ARG A 458 -36.12 -19.81 13.09
CA ARG A 458 -35.16 -18.75 13.41
C ARG A 458 -34.08 -18.64 12.34
N THR A 459 -33.49 -19.75 11.91
CA THR A 459 -32.40 -19.77 10.91
C THR A 459 -32.86 -19.17 9.58
N PHE A 460 -34.09 -19.42 9.13
CA PHE A 460 -34.64 -18.81 7.92
C PHE A 460 -34.71 -17.29 7.98
N SER A 461 -34.93 -16.71 9.16
CA SER A 461 -34.97 -15.25 9.35
C SER A 461 -33.59 -14.57 9.37
N LEU A 462 -32.49 -15.32 9.52
CA LEU A 462 -31.15 -14.74 9.66
C LEU A 462 -30.65 -14.00 8.41
N ALA A 463 -31.15 -14.39 7.22
CA ALA A 463 -30.72 -13.81 5.95
C ALA A 463 -30.92 -12.28 5.89
N PHE A 464 -31.99 -11.74 6.48
CA PHE A 464 -32.25 -10.29 6.52
C PHE A 464 -31.15 -9.54 7.28
N GLY A 465 -30.84 -9.99 8.49
CA GLY A 465 -29.77 -9.40 9.30
C GLY A 465 -28.40 -9.58 8.65
N ARG A 466 -28.12 -10.76 8.07
CA ARG A 466 -26.86 -11.04 7.38
C ARG A 466 -26.66 -10.15 6.16
N GLY A 467 -27.70 -9.92 5.37
CA GLY A 467 -27.67 -9.03 4.21
C GLY A 467 -27.39 -7.58 4.61
N ALA A 468 -28.02 -7.09 5.69
CA ALA A 468 -27.75 -5.75 6.22
C ALA A 468 -26.33 -5.62 6.82
N TYR A 469 -25.89 -6.64 7.56
CA TYR A 469 -24.56 -6.66 8.20
C TYR A 469 -23.43 -6.68 7.19
N THR A 470 -23.56 -7.48 6.14
CA THR A 470 -22.50 -7.69 5.14
C THR A 470 -22.65 -6.84 3.88
N PHE A 471 -23.61 -5.91 3.86
CA PHE A 471 -23.90 -5.05 2.71
C PHE A 471 -22.65 -4.36 2.16
N GLY A 472 -22.36 -4.57 0.88
CA GLY A 472 -21.23 -3.96 0.17
C GLY A 472 -19.84 -4.31 0.72
N SER A 473 -19.70 -5.38 1.51
CA SER A 473 -18.40 -5.80 2.06
C SER A 473 -17.44 -6.41 1.02
N VAL A 474 -17.94 -6.82 -0.15
CA VAL A 474 -17.12 -7.38 -1.24
C VAL A 474 -17.01 -6.34 -2.37
N PRO A 475 -15.87 -5.62 -2.49
CA PRO A 475 -15.72 -4.54 -3.48
C PRO A 475 -15.51 -5.06 -4.91
N THR A 476 -14.85 -6.20 -5.06
CA THR A 476 -14.54 -6.83 -6.35
C THR A 476 -14.87 -8.30 -6.29
N VAL A 477 -15.65 -8.78 -7.26
CA VAL A 477 -15.95 -10.21 -7.41
C VAL A 477 -14.95 -10.81 -8.39
N MET A 478 -14.38 -11.97 -8.05
CA MET A 478 -13.49 -12.69 -8.96
C MET A 478 -14.28 -13.26 -10.17
N THR A 479 -13.57 -13.64 -11.22
CA THR A 479 -14.15 -14.17 -12.47
C THR A 479 -14.81 -15.54 -12.34
N ASP A 480 -14.75 -16.17 -11.17
CA ASP A 480 -15.29 -17.50 -10.90
C ASP A 480 -16.79 -17.45 -10.55
N VAL A 481 -17.40 -18.64 -10.45
CA VAL A 481 -18.80 -18.81 -10.01
C VAL A 481 -18.96 -18.28 -8.59
N TYR A 482 -19.92 -17.37 -8.39
CA TYR A 482 -20.21 -16.82 -7.07
C TYR A 482 -20.85 -17.89 -6.19
N THR A 483 -20.22 -18.16 -5.04
CA THR A 483 -20.70 -19.19 -4.11
C THR A 483 -21.65 -18.58 -3.09
N ILE A 484 -22.90 -19.01 -3.11
CA ILE A 484 -23.91 -18.59 -2.12
C ILE A 484 -23.78 -19.49 -0.87
N PRO A 485 -23.71 -18.91 0.35
CA PRO A 485 -23.62 -19.67 1.59
C PRO A 485 -24.84 -20.57 1.79
N LYS A 486 -24.65 -21.86 2.09
CA LYS A 486 -25.77 -22.79 2.32
C LYS A 486 -26.49 -22.49 3.64
N ILE A 487 -27.78 -22.83 3.71
CA ILE A 487 -28.54 -22.83 4.97
C ILE A 487 -28.44 -24.22 5.60
N GLU A 488 -27.84 -24.31 6.79
CA GLU A 488 -27.73 -25.54 7.58
C GLU A 488 -28.87 -25.60 8.61
N LEU A 489 -29.71 -26.63 8.53
CA LEU A 489 -30.87 -26.82 9.42
C LEU A 489 -30.65 -27.92 10.45
N SER A 490 -29.56 -28.68 10.37
CA SER A 490 -29.24 -29.68 11.38
C SER A 490 -28.92 -29.01 12.71
N VAL A 491 -29.35 -29.64 13.80
CA VAL A 491 -29.15 -29.13 15.16
C VAL A 491 -28.42 -30.17 15.99
N LYS A 492 -27.38 -29.74 16.70
CA LYS A 492 -26.66 -30.57 17.66
C LYS A 492 -27.15 -30.29 19.08
N ILE A 493 -27.63 -31.32 19.77
CA ILE A 493 -28.19 -31.22 21.12
C ILE A 493 -27.21 -31.80 22.14
N TYR A 494 -26.94 -31.03 23.20
CA TYR A 494 -26.17 -31.46 24.37
C TYR A 494 -27.04 -31.48 25.63
N PRO A 495 -26.71 -32.33 26.62
CA PRO A 495 -25.50 -33.17 26.74
C PRO A 495 -25.53 -34.49 25.95
N GLN A 496 -26.66 -34.92 25.39
CA GLN A 496 -26.78 -36.22 24.69
C GLN A 496 -25.84 -36.35 23.47
N ASN A 497 -25.32 -35.23 22.96
CA ASN A 497 -24.40 -35.17 21.82
C ASN A 497 -24.98 -35.82 20.55
N VAL A 498 -26.29 -35.63 20.33
CA VAL A 498 -27.02 -36.14 19.16
C VAL A 498 -27.21 -35.03 18.13
N THR A 499 -27.05 -35.36 16.85
CA THR A 499 -27.40 -34.47 15.73
C THR A 499 -28.79 -34.83 15.23
N ILE A 500 -29.68 -33.86 15.23
CA ILE A 500 -31.07 -33.97 14.78
C ILE A 500 -31.18 -33.32 13.39
N THR A 501 -31.64 -34.10 12.43
CA THR A 501 -32.13 -33.60 11.14
C THR A 501 -33.65 -33.62 11.17
N LEU A 502 -34.27 -32.55 10.68
CA LEU A 502 -35.71 -32.45 10.61
C LEU A 502 -36.28 -33.49 9.65
N GLU A 503 -37.41 -34.07 10.05
CA GLU A 503 -38.17 -34.99 9.20
C GLU A 503 -38.61 -34.29 7.90
N PRO A 504 -38.60 -34.99 6.75
CA PRO A 504 -39.10 -34.45 5.49
C PRO A 504 -40.53 -33.93 5.64
N ASN A 505 -40.85 -32.80 5.00
CA ASN A 505 -42.16 -32.15 5.01
C ASN A 505 -42.63 -31.57 6.36
N ARG A 506 -41.80 -31.62 7.42
CA ARG A 506 -42.12 -30.94 8.67
C ARG A 506 -42.13 -29.41 8.53
N ILE A 507 -41.34 -28.91 7.59
CA ILE A 507 -41.37 -27.53 7.10
C ILE A 507 -42.05 -27.54 5.73
N PRO A 508 -43.06 -26.68 5.49
CA PRO A 508 -43.66 -26.53 4.17
C PRO A 508 -42.61 -26.18 3.10
N PRO A 509 -42.65 -26.79 1.91
CA PRO A 509 -41.65 -26.57 0.87
C PRO A 509 -41.55 -25.09 0.45
N ASP A 510 -42.68 -24.37 0.43
CA ASP A 510 -42.72 -22.96 0.06
C ASP A 510 -41.93 -22.09 1.05
N CYS A 511 -42.03 -22.37 2.36
CA CYS A 511 -41.26 -21.67 3.39
C CYS A 511 -39.76 -21.82 3.16
N LYS A 512 -39.32 -23.03 2.79
CA LYS A 512 -37.92 -23.30 2.46
C LYS A 512 -37.48 -22.53 1.21
N GLN A 513 -38.32 -22.48 0.17
CA GLN A 513 -38.01 -21.73 -1.05
C GLN A 513 -37.88 -20.22 -0.77
N TYR A 514 -38.76 -19.62 0.03
CA TYR A 514 -38.64 -18.21 0.42
C TYR A 514 -37.38 -17.95 1.26
N ALA A 515 -37.02 -18.86 2.17
CA ALA A 515 -35.78 -18.75 2.94
C ALA A 515 -34.54 -18.79 2.03
N GLU A 516 -34.50 -19.71 1.07
CA GLU A 516 -33.44 -19.80 0.06
C GLU A 516 -33.39 -18.54 -0.82
N PHE A 517 -34.55 -18.01 -1.21
CA PHE A 517 -34.63 -16.74 -1.93
C PHE A 517 -34.01 -15.59 -1.13
N HIS A 518 -34.38 -15.40 0.14
CA HIS A 518 -33.78 -14.37 0.99
C HIS A 518 -32.27 -14.59 1.21
N ASN A 519 -31.84 -15.85 1.30
CA ASN A 519 -30.43 -16.22 1.40
C ASN A 519 -29.63 -15.75 0.18
N GLY A 520 -30.17 -15.96 -1.03
CA GLY A 520 -29.62 -15.45 -2.27
C GLY A 520 -29.56 -13.93 -2.32
N VAL A 521 -30.63 -13.23 -1.91
CA VAL A 521 -30.66 -11.76 -1.83
C VAL A 521 -29.54 -11.25 -0.92
N ALA A 522 -29.42 -11.81 0.28
CA ALA A 522 -28.39 -11.42 1.24
C ALA A 522 -26.97 -11.66 0.72
N ALA A 523 -26.76 -12.74 -0.05
CA ALA A 523 -25.46 -13.02 -0.66
C ALA A 523 -25.12 -12.05 -1.81
N ALA A 524 -26.11 -11.58 -2.57
CA ALA A 524 -25.92 -10.56 -3.60
C ALA A 524 -25.69 -9.16 -3.02
N LEU A 525 -26.42 -8.77 -1.97
CA LEU A 525 -26.27 -7.48 -1.27
C LEU A 525 -24.87 -7.29 -0.67
N ARG A 526 -24.15 -8.40 -0.45
CA ARG A 526 -22.75 -8.38 -0.01
C ARG A 526 -21.82 -7.75 -1.04
N ILE A 527 -22.18 -7.80 -2.32
CA ILE A 527 -21.40 -7.23 -3.41
C ILE A 527 -21.62 -5.72 -3.43
N SER A 528 -20.53 -4.95 -3.44
CA SER A 528 -20.59 -3.49 -3.44
C SER A 528 -21.32 -2.96 -4.69
N PRO A 529 -22.23 -1.97 -4.57
CA PRO A 529 -22.82 -1.27 -5.72
C PRO A 529 -21.80 -0.61 -6.65
N SER A 530 -20.57 -0.36 -6.16
CA SER A 530 -19.47 0.20 -6.94
C SER A 530 -18.64 -0.86 -7.69
N SER A 531 -19.05 -2.13 -7.65
CA SER A 531 -18.29 -3.22 -8.26
C SER A 531 -18.41 -3.19 -9.77
N GLY A 532 -17.32 -2.85 -10.46
CA GLY A 532 -17.27 -2.83 -11.93
C GLY A 532 -17.11 -4.23 -12.57
N SER A 533 -16.95 -5.28 -11.78
CA SER A 533 -16.66 -6.64 -12.28
C SER A 533 -17.89 -7.42 -12.75
N ILE A 534 -19.10 -6.90 -12.52
CA ILE A 534 -20.34 -7.59 -12.88
C ILE A 534 -20.90 -7.00 -14.17
N ASP A 535 -20.76 -7.75 -15.25
CA ASP A 535 -21.37 -7.47 -16.54
C ASP A 535 -22.47 -8.49 -16.89
N SER A 536 -23.16 -8.25 -18.00
CA SER A 536 -24.20 -9.15 -18.52
C SER A 536 -23.70 -10.58 -18.75
N SER A 537 -22.43 -10.73 -19.14
CA SER A 537 -21.79 -12.02 -19.40
C SER A 537 -21.60 -12.81 -18.11
N TRP A 538 -21.13 -12.16 -17.06
CA TRP A 538 -20.93 -12.76 -15.74
C TRP A 538 -22.26 -13.22 -15.11
N ILE A 539 -23.33 -12.42 -15.26
CA ILE A 539 -24.67 -12.80 -14.80
C ILE A 539 -25.19 -14.03 -15.56
N ALA A 540 -24.91 -14.12 -16.87
CA ALA A 540 -25.30 -15.27 -17.68
C ALA A 540 -24.46 -16.52 -17.36
N PHE A 541 -23.18 -16.35 -17.02
CA PHE A 541 -22.27 -17.42 -16.62
C PHE A 541 -22.68 -18.07 -15.29
N ASN A 542 -23.15 -17.26 -14.33
CA ASN A 542 -23.63 -17.75 -13.03
C ASN A 542 -25.06 -18.33 -13.06
N ARG A 543 -25.69 -18.43 -14.24
CA ARG A 543 -27.03 -19.03 -14.37
C ARG A 543 -26.94 -20.55 -14.10
N PRO A 544 -27.66 -21.09 -13.11
CA PRO A 544 -27.71 -22.53 -12.89
C PRO A 544 -28.45 -23.24 -14.04
N ASN A 545 -28.16 -24.52 -14.22
CA ASN A 545 -28.83 -25.36 -15.22
C ASN A 545 -30.33 -25.44 -14.95
N GLU A 546 -30.69 -25.68 -13.69
CA GLU A 546 -32.06 -25.64 -13.17
C GLU A 546 -32.25 -24.36 -12.34
N LEU A 547 -33.37 -23.66 -12.54
CA LEU A 547 -33.65 -22.44 -11.80
C LEU A 547 -33.99 -22.76 -10.35
N THR A 548 -33.27 -22.16 -9.41
CA THR A 548 -33.48 -22.33 -7.97
C THR A 548 -34.01 -21.04 -7.34
N ALA A 549 -34.68 -21.18 -6.20
CA ALA A 549 -35.13 -20.04 -5.39
C ALA A 549 -33.96 -19.15 -4.94
N GLU A 550 -32.84 -19.78 -4.57
CA GLU A 550 -31.61 -19.09 -4.17
C GLU A 550 -31.04 -18.20 -5.28
N HIS A 551 -30.97 -18.70 -6.52
CA HIS A 551 -30.50 -17.90 -7.65
C HIS A 551 -31.48 -16.78 -8.01
N ALA A 552 -32.79 -17.04 -7.90
CA ALA A 552 -33.81 -16.01 -8.10
C ALA A 552 -33.65 -14.84 -7.13
N GLY A 553 -33.37 -15.13 -5.86
CA GLY A 553 -33.06 -14.12 -4.86
C GLY A 553 -31.75 -13.39 -5.12
N PHE A 554 -30.73 -14.11 -5.57
CA PHE A 554 -29.45 -13.51 -5.98
C PHE A 554 -29.63 -12.47 -7.09
N LEU A 555 -30.44 -12.78 -8.12
CA LEU A 555 -30.79 -11.81 -9.17
C LEU A 555 -31.50 -10.57 -8.61
N TYR A 556 -32.44 -10.75 -7.69
CA TYR A 556 -33.12 -9.60 -7.07
C TYR A 556 -32.14 -8.68 -6.33
N GLY A 557 -31.21 -9.26 -5.54
CA GLY A 557 -30.18 -8.49 -4.84
C GLY A 557 -29.19 -7.79 -5.77
N LEU A 558 -28.85 -8.38 -6.91
CA LEU A 558 -28.08 -7.69 -7.97
C LEU A 558 -28.85 -6.50 -8.55
N GLY A 559 -30.18 -6.60 -8.61
CA GLY A 559 -31.04 -5.49 -9.02
C GLY A 559 -31.03 -4.34 -8.02
N LEU A 560 -31.14 -4.65 -6.72
CA LEU A 560 -31.09 -3.67 -5.64
C LEU A 560 -29.76 -2.92 -5.56
N THR A 561 -28.65 -3.57 -5.92
CA THR A 561 -27.32 -2.96 -5.99
C THR A 561 -27.04 -2.25 -7.32
N GLY A 562 -27.98 -2.32 -8.28
CA GLY A 562 -27.91 -1.63 -9.57
C GLY A 562 -27.18 -2.40 -10.68
N HIS A 563 -26.62 -3.58 -10.40
CA HIS A 563 -25.86 -4.36 -11.38
C HIS A 563 -26.72 -4.92 -12.51
N LEU A 564 -28.03 -5.15 -12.30
CA LEU A 564 -28.91 -5.62 -13.37
C LEU A 564 -29.16 -4.58 -14.48
N ARG A 565 -28.77 -3.31 -14.29
CA ARG A 565 -28.89 -2.27 -15.33
C ARG A 565 -28.10 -2.60 -16.60
N SER A 566 -26.99 -3.33 -16.47
CA SER A 566 -26.14 -3.75 -17.59
C SER A 566 -26.64 -5.01 -18.31
N MET A 567 -27.67 -5.68 -17.77
CA MET A 567 -28.16 -6.96 -18.28
C MET A 567 -28.91 -6.79 -19.61
N VAL A 568 -28.47 -7.51 -20.63
CA VAL A 568 -29.12 -7.45 -21.95
C VAL A 568 -30.49 -8.12 -21.94
N THR A 569 -31.45 -7.57 -22.69
CA THR A 569 -32.85 -8.02 -22.73
C THR A 569 -33.00 -9.51 -23.06
N TRP A 570 -32.13 -10.07 -23.89
CA TRP A 570 -32.14 -11.50 -24.22
C TRP A 570 -31.92 -12.40 -23.00
N HIS A 571 -31.02 -12.02 -22.08
CA HIS A 571 -30.81 -12.79 -20.86
C HIS A 571 -32.03 -12.70 -19.94
N THR A 572 -32.74 -11.57 -19.92
CA THR A 572 -34.02 -11.43 -19.20
C THR A 572 -35.03 -12.45 -19.70
N PHE A 573 -35.20 -12.56 -21.02
CA PHE A 573 -36.11 -13.56 -21.59
C PHE A 573 -35.71 -14.99 -21.23
N ARG A 574 -34.41 -15.33 -21.24
CA ARG A 574 -33.93 -16.68 -20.83
C ARG A 574 -34.25 -17.05 -19.39
N TYR A 575 -34.43 -16.07 -18.50
CA TYR A 575 -34.85 -16.31 -17.12
C TYR A 575 -36.37 -16.43 -16.96
N LEU A 576 -37.16 -15.75 -17.82
CA LEU A 576 -38.62 -15.74 -17.73
C LEU A 576 -39.30 -16.86 -18.53
N THR A 577 -38.70 -17.35 -19.61
CA THR A 577 -39.25 -18.44 -20.43
C THR A 577 -39.64 -19.69 -19.63
N PRO A 578 -38.84 -20.16 -18.64
CA PRO A 578 -39.19 -21.34 -17.86
C PRO A 578 -40.38 -21.17 -16.90
N LYS A 579 -40.91 -19.94 -16.73
CA LYS A 579 -42.04 -19.62 -15.84
C LYS A 579 -41.86 -20.05 -14.37
N HIS A 580 -40.61 -20.08 -13.89
CA HIS A 580 -40.32 -20.29 -12.48
C HIS A 580 -40.72 -19.04 -11.68
N GLU A 581 -41.70 -19.17 -10.79
CA GLU A 581 -42.37 -18.05 -10.12
C GLU A 581 -41.41 -17.11 -9.37
N LEU A 582 -40.55 -17.67 -8.51
CA LEU A 582 -39.56 -16.89 -7.74
C LEU A 582 -38.56 -16.16 -8.65
N THR A 583 -38.15 -16.80 -9.75
CA THR A 583 -37.24 -16.17 -10.73
C THR A 583 -37.92 -15.01 -11.42
N SER A 584 -39.19 -15.16 -11.80
CA SER A 584 -39.97 -14.06 -12.36
C SER A 584 -40.06 -12.89 -11.38
N MET A 585 -40.40 -13.15 -10.11
CA MET A 585 -40.43 -12.10 -9.09
C MET A 585 -39.07 -11.41 -8.92
N GLY A 586 -37.98 -12.18 -8.79
CA GLY A 586 -36.65 -11.63 -8.57
C GLY A 586 -36.13 -10.80 -9.75
N VAL A 587 -36.39 -11.23 -10.98
CA VAL A 587 -36.01 -10.49 -12.19
C VAL A 587 -36.85 -9.23 -12.38
N LEU A 588 -38.18 -9.31 -12.22
CA LEU A 588 -39.07 -8.16 -12.41
C LEU A 588 -38.79 -7.06 -11.38
N LEU A 589 -38.70 -7.43 -10.09
CA LEU A 589 -38.37 -6.48 -9.02
C LEU A 589 -36.93 -5.99 -9.13
N GLY A 590 -35.99 -6.85 -9.49
CA GLY A 590 -34.58 -6.51 -9.62
C GLY A 590 -34.33 -5.49 -10.73
N LEU A 591 -34.92 -5.70 -11.92
CA LEU A 591 -34.81 -4.75 -13.02
C LEU A 591 -35.52 -3.42 -12.71
N ALA A 592 -36.70 -3.48 -12.08
CA ALA A 592 -37.42 -2.29 -11.65
C ALA A 592 -36.62 -1.46 -10.63
N ALA A 593 -36.00 -2.11 -9.64
CA ALA A 593 -35.14 -1.47 -8.66
C ALA A 593 -33.87 -0.89 -9.30
N ALA A 594 -33.25 -1.61 -10.24
CA ALA A 594 -32.08 -1.13 -10.96
C ALA A 594 -32.38 0.14 -11.78
N HIS A 595 -33.61 0.28 -12.29
CA HIS A 595 -34.11 1.43 -13.06
C HIS A 595 -35.04 2.35 -12.26
N MET A 596 -34.90 2.40 -10.94
CA MET A 596 -35.78 3.18 -10.07
C MET A 596 -35.90 4.65 -10.51
N GLY A 597 -37.14 5.14 -10.61
CA GLY A 597 -37.48 6.51 -11.02
C GLY A 597 -37.15 6.88 -12.47
N SER A 598 -36.65 5.95 -13.31
CA SER A 598 -36.23 6.28 -14.68
C SER A 598 -37.36 6.19 -15.71
N GLY A 599 -38.46 5.48 -15.41
CA GLY A 599 -39.51 5.21 -16.39
C GLY A 599 -39.02 4.48 -17.64
N ASP A 600 -38.01 3.59 -17.51
CA ASP A 600 -37.40 2.91 -18.65
C ASP A 600 -38.45 2.14 -19.48
N LYS A 601 -38.44 2.34 -20.80
CA LYS A 601 -39.47 1.81 -21.70
C LYS A 601 -39.39 0.29 -21.85
N ALA A 602 -38.19 -0.29 -21.83
CA ALA A 602 -38.03 -1.74 -21.98
C ALA A 602 -38.54 -2.47 -20.73
N THR A 603 -38.14 -1.99 -19.56
CA THR A 603 -38.58 -2.51 -18.25
C THR A 603 -40.08 -2.29 -18.03
N THR A 604 -40.62 -1.13 -18.44
CA THR A 604 -42.07 -0.87 -18.41
C THR A 604 -42.83 -1.90 -19.21
N LYS A 605 -42.44 -2.14 -20.48
CA LYS A 605 -43.10 -3.15 -21.32
C LYS A 605 -43.04 -4.55 -20.71
N LEU A 606 -41.92 -4.90 -20.10
CA LEU A 606 -41.73 -6.18 -19.42
C LEU A 606 -42.71 -6.34 -18.25
N LEU A 607 -42.83 -5.32 -17.39
CA LEU A 607 -43.73 -5.33 -16.23
C LEU A 607 -45.21 -5.33 -16.65
N CYS A 608 -45.59 -4.53 -17.66
CA CYS A 608 -46.99 -4.43 -18.12
C CYS A 608 -47.58 -5.78 -18.57
N VAL A 609 -46.78 -6.68 -19.13
CA VAL A 609 -47.26 -8.02 -19.55
C VAL A 609 -47.73 -8.87 -18.36
N HIS A 610 -47.23 -8.56 -17.16
CA HIS A 610 -47.53 -9.29 -15.93
C HIS A 610 -48.68 -8.65 -15.12
N ILE A 611 -49.27 -7.54 -15.61
CA ILE A 611 -50.35 -6.81 -14.95
C ILE A 611 -51.57 -6.80 -15.89
N PRO A 612 -52.64 -7.57 -15.59
CA PRO A 612 -53.80 -7.69 -16.48
C PRO A 612 -54.43 -6.35 -16.88
N ALA A 613 -54.42 -5.36 -15.98
CA ALA A 613 -54.96 -4.01 -16.21
C ALA A 613 -54.24 -3.21 -17.31
N LEU A 614 -52.98 -3.55 -17.59
CA LEU A 614 -52.12 -2.86 -18.55
C LEU A 614 -52.04 -3.58 -19.90
N LEU A 615 -52.69 -4.73 -20.03
CA LEU A 615 -52.75 -5.46 -21.28
C LEU A 615 -53.71 -4.78 -22.29
N PRO A 616 -53.41 -4.83 -23.60
CA PRO A 616 -54.33 -4.32 -24.62
C PRO A 616 -55.70 -4.99 -24.55
N PRO A 617 -56.80 -4.26 -24.79
CA PRO A 617 -58.13 -4.86 -24.92
C PRO A 617 -58.08 -5.85 -26.09
N ARG A 618 -58.31 -7.15 -25.82
CA ARG A 618 -58.14 -8.34 -26.69
C ARG A 618 -56.82 -9.11 -26.58
N ALA A 619 -55.97 -8.84 -25.60
CA ALA A 619 -54.88 -9.75 -25.26
C ALA A 619 -55.44 -11.11 -24.77
N ALA A 620 -54.73 -12.20 -25.03
CA ALA A 620 -55.08 -13.51 -24.49
C ALA A 620 -55.06 -13.47 -22.95
N GLU A 621 -55.98 -14.17 -22.30
CA GLU A 621 -55.95 -14.36 -20.85
C GLU A 621 -54.68 -15.11 -20.47
N LEU A 622 -53.71 -14.40 -19.88
CA LEU A 622 -52.48 -14.98 -19.39
C LEU A 622 -52.71 -15.44 -17.95
N ASN A 623 -52.56 -16.75 -17.71
CA ASN A 623 -52.56 -17.30 -16.35
C ASN A 623 -51.23 -16.96 -15.66
N ILE A 624 -51.18 -15.81 -14.98
CA ILE A 624 -50.00 -15.29 -14.29
C ILE A 624 -50.19 -15.50 -12.77
N PRO A 625 -49.24 -16.13 -12.05
CA PRO A 625 -49.32 -16.29 -10.60
C PRO A 625 -49.50 -14.96 -9.86
N HIS A 626 -50.35 -14.92 -8.83
CA HIS A 626 -50.67 -13.68 -8.09
C HIS A 626 -49.43 -13.03 -7.45
N ALA A 627 -48.47 -13.80 -6.94
CA ALA A 627 -47.23 -13.24 -6.40
C ALA A 627 -46.38 -12.55 -7.49
N THR A 628 -46.37 -13.09 -8.72
CA THR A 628 -45.70 -12.45 -9.86
C THR A 628 -46.40 -11.15 -10.27
N GLN A 629 -47.74 -11.10 -10.26
CA GLN A 629 -48.49 -9.88 -10.52
C GLN A 629 -48.19 -8.80 -9.45
N THR A 630 -48.18 -9.21 -8.17
CA THR A 630 -47.87 -8.35 -7.02
C THR A 630 -46.45 -7.77 -7.12
N ALA A 631 -45.48 -8.60 -7.51
CA ALA A 631 -44.11 -8.17 -7.79
C ALA A 631 -44.03 -7.19 -8.97
N ALA A 632 -44.80 -7.42 -10.04
CA ALA A 632 -44.84 -6.52 -11.19
C ALA A 632 -45.44 -5.14 -10.82
N VAL A 633 -46.53 -5.11 -10.07
CA VAL A 633 -47.17 -3.90 -9.55
C VAL A 633 -46.19 -3.09 -8.68
N SER A 634 -45.53 -3.76 -7.73
CA SER A 634 -44.47 -3.15 -6.91
C SER A 634 -43.33 -2.60 -7.78
N GLY A 635 -42.95 -3.34 -8.82
CA GLY A 635 -41.95 -2.91 -9.81
C GLY A 635 -42.34 -1.66 -10.58
N ILE A 636 -43.61 -1.50 -10.98
CA ILE A 636 -44.12 -0.26 -11.59
C ILE A 636 -43.95 0.92 -10.63
N GLY A 637 -44.26 0.72 -9.34
CA GLY A 637 -44.03 1.72 -8.29
C GLY A 637 -42.59 2.20 -8.21
N LEU A 638 -41.63 1.26 -8.14
CA LEU A 638 -40.20 1.57 -8.10
C LEU A 638 -39.72 2.28 -9.39
N LEU A 639 -40.12 1.77 -10.55
CA LEU A 639 -39.70 2.30 -11.85
C LEU A 639 -40.18 3.73 -12.10
N PHE A 640 -41.39 4.05 -11.62
CA PHE A 640 -42.03 5.36 -11.79
C PHE A 640 -41.99 6.22 -10.51
N LEU A 641 -41.16 5.87 -9.52
CA LEU A 641 -40.98 6.63 -8.28
C LEU A 641 -40.76 8.13 -8.56
N GLY A 642 -41.64 8.97 -8.03
CA GLY A 642 -41.55 10.44 -8.17
C GLY A 642 -41.79 11.00 -9.57
N THR A 643 -42.08 10.18 -10.58
CA THR A 643 -42.29 10.63 -11.97
C THR A 643 -43.64 11.29 -12.19
N ARG A 644 -44.62 11.04 -11.32
CA ARG A 644 -46.00 11.52 -11.44
C ARG A 644 -46.66 11.12 -12.76
N HIS A 645 -46.34 9.93 -13.26
CA HIS A 645 -46.87 9.44 -14.52
C HIS A 645 -48.37 9.13 -14.42
N ARG A 646 -49.23 10.06 -14.88
CA ARG A 646 -50.69 10.01 -14.73
C ARG A 646 -51.32 8.65 -15.02
N ARG A 647 -51.05 8.06 -16.19
CA ARG A 647 -51.65 6.76 -16.58
C ARG A 647 -51.28 5.62 -15.63
N MET A 648 -50.04 5.59 -15.15
CA MET A 648 -49.60 4.50 -14.27
C MET A 648 -50.22 4.69 -12.89
N ALA A 649 -50.25 5.93 -12.38
CA ALA A 649 -50.94 6.25 -11.12
C ALA A 649 -52.44 5.89 -11.19
N GLU A 650 -53.13 6.26 -12.27
CA GLU A 650 -54.55 5.96 -12.47
C GLU A 650 -54.83 4.45 -12.46
N VAL A 651 -54.00 3.67 -13.16
CA VAL A 651 -54.13 2.22 -13.18
C VAL A 651 -53.84 1.64 -11.79
N MET A 652 -52.75 2.03 -11.13
CA MET A 652 -52.42 1.53 -9.79
C MET A 652 -53.50 1.87 -8.76
N LEU A 653 -54.13 3.05 -8.86
CA LEU A 653 -55.24 3.44 -8.01
C LEU A 653 -56.47 2.53 -8.23
N GLY A 654 -56.77 2.20 -9.49
CA GLY A 654 -57.84 1.26 -9.83
C GLY A 654 -57.58 -0.17 -9.35
N GLU A 655 -56.31 -0.58 -9.26
CA GLU A 655 -55.94 -1.92 -8.80
C GLU A 655 -56.09 -2.14 -7.28
N ILE A 656 -56.11 -1.07 -6.46
CA ILE A 656 -56.22 -1.18 -4.99
C ILE A 656 -57.49 -1.95 -4.58
N GLY A 657 -58.61 -1.70 -5.25
CA GLY A 657 -59.92 -2.29 -4.92
C GLY A 657 -60.37 -3.40 -5.86
N ARG A 658 -59.52 -3.88 -6.78
CA ARG A 658 -59.94 -4.76 -7.88
C ARG A 658 -60.11 -6.22 -7.48
N ASN A 659 -59.29 -6.71 -6.55
CA ASN A 659 -59.26 -8.12 -6.15
C ASN A 659 -59.48 -8.22 -4.64
N THR A 660 -60.75 -8.39 -4.21
CA THR A 660 -61.11 -8.60 -2.79
C THR A 660 -61.21 -10.08 -2.43
N ASP A 661 -61.30 -10.95 -3.43
CA ASP A 661 -61.65 -12.35 -3.24
C ASP A 661 -60.44 -13.23 -3.59
N GLY A 662 -59.55 -13.44 -2.62
CA GLY A 662 -58.39 -14.32 -2.75
C GLY A 662 -57.44 -14.26 -1.57
N THR A 663 -56.70 -15.34 -1.32
CA THR A 663 -55.75 -15.46 -0.19
C THR A 663 -54.67 -14.38 -0.19
N ASP A 664 -54.31 -13.86 -1.38
CA ASP A 664 -53.25 -12.85 -1.57
C ASP A 664 -53.79 -11.45 -1.91
N ALA A 665 -55.11 -11.23 -1.77
CA ALA A 665 -55.78 -9.98 -2.09
C ALA A 665 -55.18 -8.78 -1.32
N GLU A 666 -54.87 -8.97 -0.04
CA GLU A 666 -54.25 -7.97 0.82
C GLU A 666 -52.85 -7.55 0.33
N ALA A 667 -52.01 -8.54 -0.03
CA ALA A 667 -50.66 -8.27 -0.53
C ALA A 667 -50.67 -7.52 -1.87
N TYR A 668 -51.60 -7.88 -2.76
CA TYR A 668 -51.78 -7.19 -4.04
C TYR A 668 -52.31 -5.76 -3.86
N SER A 669 -53.31 -5.57 -3.00
CA SER A 669 -53.88 -4.25 -2.69
C SER A 669 -52.84 -3.33 -2.06
N ALA A 670 -52.11 -3.82 -1.05
CA ALA A 670 -51.04 -3.09 -0.39
C ALA A 670 -49.91 -2.71 -1.37
N SER A 671 -49.51 -3.63 -2.25
CA SER A 671 -48.50 -3.37 -3.28
C SER A 671 -48.96 -2.34 -4.32
N SER A 672 -50.23 -2.39 -4.72
CA SER A 672 -50.84 -1.43 -5.66
C SER A 672 -50.88 -0.02 -5.05
N ALA A 673 -51.26 0.08 -3.79
CA ALA A 673 -51.31 1.35 -3.09
C ALA A 673 -49.91 1.91 -2.80
N LEU A 674 -48.97 1.05 -2.44
CA LEU A 674 -47.56 1.42 -2.32
C LEU A 674 -47.02 1.94 -3.65
N ALA A 675 -47.30 1.25 -4.76
CA ALA A 675 -46.88 1.66 -6.09
C ALA A 675 -47.48 3.02 -6.49
N PHE A 676 -48.78 3.22 -6.27
CA PHE A 676 -49.44 4.52 -6.46
C PHE A 676 -48.77 5.62 -5.63
N GLY A 677 -48.56 5.36 -4.33
CA GLY A 677 -47.92 6.28 -3.40
C GLY A 677 -46.49 6.64 -3.81
N MET A 678 -45.71 5.66 -4.29
CA MET A 678 -44.37 5.88 -4.83
C MET A 678 -44.39 6.77 -6.09
N ILE A 679 -45.32 6.52 -7.02
CA ILE A 679 -45.45 7.32 -8.26
C ILE A 679 -45.78 8.79 -7.93
N MET A 680 -46.66 8.98 -6.93
CA MET A 680 -47.20 10.28 -6.53
C MET A 680 -46.51 10.89 -5.31
N VAL A 681 -45.32 10.40 -4.93
CA VAL A 681 -44.67 10.77 -3.67
C VAL A 681 -44.43 12.29 -3.55
N GLY A 682 -44.82 12.87 -2.41
CA GLY A 682 -44.61 14.29 -2.08
C GLY A 682 -45.33 15.28 -3.01
N THR A 683 -46.49 14.90 -3.57
CA THR A 683 -47.26 15.75 -4.48
C THR A 683 -48.39 16.49 -3.77
N VAL A 684 -48.60 17.76 -4.13
CA VAL A 684 -49.64 18.64 -3.53
C VAL A 684 -50.83 18.84 -4.47
N TYR A 685 -50.69 18.51 -5.75
CA TYR A 685 -51.66 18.84 -6.80
C TYR A 685 -52.17 17.58 -7.50
N ILE A 686 -53.45 17.27 -7.31
CA ILE A 686 -54.18 16.29 -8.11
C ILE A 686 -55.10 17.08 -9.05
N GLN A 687 -54.78 17.11 -10.34
CA GLN A 687 -55.79 17.43 -11.35
C GLN A 687 -56.55 16.14 -11.66
N GLY A 688 -57.71 15.98 -11.06
CA GLY A 688 -58.67 14.93 -11.38
C GLY A 688 -60.00 15.54 -11.78
N GLU A 689 -60.70 14.91 -12.73
CA GLU A 689 -62.10 15.23 -13.01
C GLU A 689 -62.96 14.99 -11.75
N PRO A 690 -64.03 15.79 -11.53
CA PRO A 690 -64.90 15.64 -10.38
C PRO A 690 -65.54 14.23 -10.34
N PRO A 691 -65.88 13.72 -9.15
CA PRO A 691 -66.51 12.41 -9.01
C PRO A 691 -67.76 12.32 -9.89
N GLY A 692 -67.91 11.19 -10.59
CA GLY A 692 -69.15 10.85 -11.30
C GLY A 692 -70.37 10.87 -10.39
N ALA A 693 -71.55 10.96 -11.01
CA ALA A 693 -72.84 11.19 -10.36
C ALA A 693 -73.08 10.34 -9.08
N PRO A 694 -73.71 10.91 -8.04
CA PRO A 694 -73.98 10.21 -6.79
C PRO A 694 -75.00 9.09 -7.03
N GLY A 695 -74.52 7.85 -7.04
CA GLY A 695 -75.37 6.67 -7.24
C GLY A 695 -74.62 5.36 -7.38
N ASP A 696 -73.34 5.41 -7.77
CA ASP A 696 -72.52 4.21 -8.01
C ASP A 696 -71.25 4.26 -7.14
N LYS A 697 -71.42 4.17 -5.81
CA LYS A 697 -70.26 4.02 -4.92
C LYS A 697 -69.82 2.55 -5.01
N PRO A 698 -68.62 2.24 -5.53
CA PRO A 698 -68.13 0.88 -5.51
C PRO A 698 -68.08 0.39 -4.06
N SER A 699 -68.65 -0.77 -3.80
CA SER A 699 -68.54 -1.46 -2.50
C SER A 699 -67.11 -1.97 -2.38
N PHE A 700 -66.26 -1.28 -1.63
CA PHE A 700 -64.89 -1.72 -1.33
C PHE A 700 -64.85 -2.48 0.00
N ASP A 701 -64.10 -3.59 0.06
CA ASP A 701 -63.77 -4.23 1.33
C ASP A 701 -62.79 -3.33 2.10
N VAL A 702 -63.28 -2.72 3.17
CA VAL A 702 -62.52 -1.79 4.01
C VAL A 702 -61.34 -2.51 4.69
N ASN A 703 -61.46 -3.80 5.03
CA ASN A 703 -60.37 -4.52 5.72
C ASN A 703 -59.13 -4.65 4.84
N ILE A 704 -59.33 -4.88 3.54
CA ILE A 704 -58.25 -5.05 2.56
C ILE A 704 -57.74 -3.67 2.10
N THR A 705 -58.65 -2.76 1.76
CA THR A 705 -58.30 -1.50 1.08
C THR A 705 -57.87 -0.37 2.02
N SER A 706 -58.32 -0.37 3.28
CA SER A 706 -57.98 0.68 4.25
C SER A 706 -56.47 0.79 4.57
N PRO A 707 -55.76 -0.30 4.94
CA PRO A 707 -54.33 -0.20 5.23
C PRO A 707 -53.53 0.24 3.99
N ALA A 708 -53.90 -0.30 2.83
CA ALA A 708 -53.30 0.04 1.54
C ALA A 708 -53.48 1.54 1.22
N ALA A 709 -54.72 2.04 1.25
CA ALA A 709 -55.04 3.44 0.99
C ALA A 709 -54.34 4.40 1.95
N THR A 710 -54.18 4.01 3.22
CA THR A 710 -53.45 4.81 4.22
C THR A 710 -51.97 4.98 3.84
N ILE A 711 -51.30 3.91 3.39
CA ILE A 711 -49.91 3.97 2.91
C ILE A 711 -49.80 4.87 1.67
N ALA A 712 -50.73 4.74 0.71
CA ALA A 712 -50.79 5.57 -0.48
C ALA A 712 -50.91 7.06 -0.13
N LEU A 713 -51.83 7.43 0.76
CA LEU A 713 -52.03 8.81 1.22
C LEU A 713 -50.78 9.33 1.95
N ALA A 714 -50.19 8.52 2.84
CA ALA A 714 -49.00 8.89 3.59
C ALA A 714 -47.80 9.20 2.66
N LEU A 715 -47.59 8.38 1.61
CA LEU A 715 -46.53 8.62 0.64
C LEU A 715 -46.83 9.82 -0.26
N MET A 716 -48.07 9.94 -0.72
CA MET A 716 -48.51 11.02 -1.59
C MET A 716 -48.31 12.39 -0.92
N TYR A 717 -48.70 12.51 0.34
CA TYR A 717 -48.59 13.75 1.11
C TYR A 717 -47.36 13.82 2.01
N LEU A 718 -46.37 12.95 1.78
CA LEU A 718 -45.16 12.87 2.58
C LEU A 718 -44.48 14.24 2.69
N ARG A 719 -44.33 14.74 3.93
CA ARG A 719 -43.71 16.04 4.26
C ARG A 719 -44.32 17.26 3.55
N THR A 720 -45.59 17.19 3.16
CA THR A 720 -46.29 18.32 2.50
C THR A 720 -46.84 19.37 3.47
N GLY A 721 -46.99 19.03 4.76
CA GLY A 721 -47.54 19.95 5.79
C GLY A 721 -49.04 20.22 5.66
N ARG A 722 -49.78 19.41 4.89
CA ARG A 722 -51.22 19.55 4.67
C ARG A 722 -52.05 19.07 5.86
N GLU A 723 -52.62 20.01 6.61
CA GLU A 723 -53.44 19.73 7.79
C GLU A 723 -54.80 19.11 7.45
N ASP A 724 -55.40 19.49 6.32
CA ASP A 724 -56.71 18.99 5.86
C ASP A 724 -56.72 17.46 5.68
N ILE A 725 -55.66 16.89 5.10
CA ILE A 725 -55.52 15.43 4.96
C ILE A 725 -55.08 14.76 6.26
N ALA A 726 -54.21 15.41 7.04
CA ALA A 726 -53.75 14.86 8.31
C ALA A 726 -54.91 14.68 9.30
N GLN A 727 -55.84 15.64 9.35
CA GLN A 727 -57.06 15.56 10.16
C GLN A 727 -57.98 14.40 9.76
N LEU A 728 -58.02 14.02 8.48
CA LEU A 728 -58.80 12.86 8.01
C LEU A 728 -58.20 11.52 8.47
N LEU A 729 -56.92 11.49 8.85
CA LEU A 729 -56.21 10.31 9.33
C LEU A 729 -56.08 10.28 10.86
N GLU A 730 -56.64 11.26 11.57
CA GLU A 730 -56.65 11.26 13.03
C GLU A 730 -57.41 10.04 13.57
N LEU A 731 -56.92 9.51 14.69
CA LEU A 731 -57.62 8.42 15.38
C LEU A 731 -59.01 8.92 15.78
N PRO A 732 -60.09 8.19 15.43
CA PRO A 732 -61.43 8.60 15.80
C PRO A 732 -61.54 8.73 17.32
N VAL A 733 -61.96 9.90 17.80
CA VAL A 733 -62.17 10.14 19.22
C VAL A 733 -63.29 9.21 19.70
N PRO A 734 -63.04 8.32 20.66
CA PRO A 734 -64.07 7.40 21.12
C PRO A 734 -65.21 8.19 21.75
N GLN A 735 -66.42 8.05 21.19
CA GLN A 735 -67.64 8.47 21.86
C GLN A 735 -67.92 7.47 22.98
N TRP A 736 -67.37 7.73 24.17
CA TRP A 736 -67.84 7.07 25.38
C TRP A 736 -69.19 7.69 25.77
N PRO A 737 -70.25 6.90 26.00
CA PRO A 737 -71.54 7.41 26.47
C PRO A 737 -71.47 7.99 27.89
#